data_AF-A0AAX3UEE7-F1
#
_entry.id   AF-A0AAX3UEE7-F1
#
_cell.length_a   1.000
_cell.length_b   1.000
_cell.length_c   1.000
_cell.angle_alpha   90.00
_cell.angle_beta   90.00
_cell.angle_gamma   90.00
#
_symmetry.space_group_name_H-M   'P 1'
#
loop_
_entity.id
_entity.type
_entity.pdbx_description
1 polymer ?
#
loop_
_entity_poly.entity_id
_entity_poly.type
_entity_poly.pdbx_seq_one_letter_code
_entity_poly.pdbx_strand_id
1 'polypeptide(L)'
;MTKKVVDVKSVVLAGAALGAGVTLAAVQQPNTVSAATISSEDQQRNLAQSQNKLQEVQTKYKQQKAFVTSAQTQTKVAENNVNVTKQNLSETSDKLNELNQQGNLAQTKAKINNQNQVVEQNKQTASQARQDVINQKQVVAQAKTNYTNKQTDLAKQQKITANAEQVAQKAQFKLDNEQKERLTNAYASAQKAVEQDNQDIAVTTSRNTANQKEIAALNKKLESATKLNNQTDQELSKAASINQQAQQAKNKQQAKVTKQQIEYDQIYGKQGKLANLRIKLDENVQYQNSVRLPYTLQELRDADDQSTDQNWAAIVKKSENAYHESQNQFKRENQDEDNELVNPKHLTLIQERQLSEYTMRIINNARQQLNLPVWTYGMNTQSLADDIAKDYDDHGRSNRQGHYVEGIVREANKHGLKINNNYIEDMYAFFAPLDKPITMTDAKRNLYDNLKGMLLGNVCNPGSNPEYHHANNFLEEDPATYALSLSNQKENDYDFVTTHFINVTSGQHAIAGGGTAYTGVADISKHNGGSWIKDPDADLEIRNEITQLEQKQGNQLAVLNQFKNQLSDLTNKAMNAELSYSSTKAQAVQIKANLVNFQTKLGKKQQELATGKKNLIDLKQKLVSDNSTLTEAKDKLKKFNAIQDKYVQDYQQKKAEYQKQKTVLDNLAKKVQHQKQNLEQMIEKQNKLISFTNEAEKAVQLSQNVLDKEEQHQEEIMTVQGQATKLQEQFDKQKAVFDQAKDLLKKEQSKLQKVAEDESNAKQNVEMMQKMQRVAEEQKEIKQNSHKMVNVKQQNKEKIKMQPITQAKKVNTRVIALAQDHVKRPVLVIKPQLDHESKASNDAGEEDNRIVYLPIVNNNCNWTADSYNDQGQKDAVGIFTDSYWQILDQKKINGKYFYRILANVWVSADEVKKVASLSSKFNDEHQFLGIVQLINNLDQIPLLDANGNFTDKFIKPGTSWKVWAIKWIDGQEMIRLGTEKQWISIKYVKTFIKEN
;
A
#
# COMPACT_ATOMS: atom_id res chain seq x y z
N MET A 1 -5.30 83.99 -98.58
CA MET A 1 -5.77 83.74 -99.96
C MET A 1 -7.16 84.36 -100.06
N THR A 2 -7.35 85.52 -100.68
CA THR A 2 -7.60 85.77 -102.13
C THR A 2 -8.89 85.11 -102.63
N LYS A 3 -9.77 85.77 -103.41
CA LYS A 3 -9.48 86.83 -104.40
C LYS A 3 -10.71 87.70 -104.78
N LYS A 4 -10.54 89.03 -104.82
CA LYS A 4 -11.22 90.09 -105.65
C LYS A 4 -10.84 91.46 -105.01
N VAL A 5 -10.22 92.49 -105.63
CA VAL A 5 -9.87 92.84 -107.04
C VAL A 5 -11.11 92.93 -107.95
N VAL A 6 -11.44 94.01 -108.69
CA VAL A 6 -10.73 95.02 -109.53
C VAL A 6 -11.59 96.32 -109.52
N ASP A 7 -11.19 97.60 -109.60
CA ASP A 7 -9.91 98.36 -109.62
C ASP A 7 -10.19 99.83 -109.10
N VAL A 8 -9.33 100.88 -109.01
CA VAL A 8 -8.41 101.64 -109.93
C VAL A 8 -9.19 102.31 -111.10
N LYS A 9 -9.00 103.57 -111.56
CA LYS A 9 -7.79 104.43 -111.76
C LYS A 9 -7.97 105.95 -111.44
N SER A 10 -7.56 106.90 -112.31
CA SER A 10 -7.33 108.34 -111.97
C SER A 10 -7.29 109.31 -113.20
N VAL A 11 -7.34 110.64 -112.94
CA VAL A 11 -6.61 111.76 -113.65
C VAL A 11 -7.23 112.54 -114.87
N VAL A 12 -7.74 113.78 -114.58
CA VAL A 12 -7.28 115.14 -115.05
C VAL A 12 -7.62 115.80 -116.45
N LEU A 13 -8.02 117.10 -116.36
CA LEU A 13 -7.94 118.30 -117.29
C LEU A 13 -8.85 118.55 -118.53
N ALA A 14 -9.31 119.83 -118.61
CA ALA A 14 -9.57 120.77 -119.74
C ALA A 14 -10.36 120.31 -121.00
N GLY A 15 -11.23 121.11 -121.66
CA GLY A 15 -11.44 122.56 -121.74
C GLY A 15 -11.66 122.99 -123.22
N ALA A 16 -12.53 124.00 -123.49
CA ALA A 16 -12.83 124.62 -124.81
C ALA A 16 -13.53 123.73 -125.88
N ALA A 17 -14.24 124.23 -126.92
CA ALA A 17 -14.96 125.50 -127.19
C ALA A 17 -15.83 125.34 -128.49
N LEU A 18 -16.29 126.46 -129.08
CA LEU A 18 -17.10 126.63 -130.33
C LEU A 18 -18.63 126.39 -130.19
N GLY A 19 -19.51 127.09 -130.93
CA GLY A 19 -19.29 128.34 -131.71
C GLY A 19 -20.20 128.56 -132.94
N ALA A 20 -21.09 129.56 -132.89
CA ALA A 20 -21.77 130.22 -134.03
C ALA A 20 -22.51 131.49 -133.50
N GLY A 21 -22.77 132.57 -134.25
CA GLY A 21 -22.42 132.95 -135.64
C GLY A 21 -23.44 134.00 -136.18
N VAL A 22 -23.06 134.85 -137.17
CA VAL A 22 -23.85 135.95 -137.83
C VAL A 22 -23.84 137.32 -137.11
N THR A 23 -23.72 138.51 -137.76
CA THR A 23 -22.63 139.07 -138.62
C THR A 23 -22.85 140.57 -138.99
N LEU A 24 -21.75 141.35 -139.18
CA LEU A 24 -21.63 142.61 -139.96
C LEU A 24 -22.38 143.89 -139.44
N ALA A 25 -22.01 145.16 -139.74
CA ALA A 25 -20.90 145.79 -140.51
C ALA A 25 -20.47 147.17 -139.92
N ALA A 26 -19.55 147.91 -140.58
CA ALA A 26 -18.97 149.22 -140.14
C ALA A 26 -19.76 150.48 -140.64
N VAL A 27 -19.37 151.75 -140.39
CA VAL A 27 -18.35 152.52 -141.17
C VAL A 27 -18.09 153.97 -140.62
N GLN A 28 -16.80 154.40 -140.58
CA GLN A 28 -16.20 155.78 -140.66
C GLN A 28 -16.43 156.93 -139.62
N GLN A 29 -15.61 158.00 -139.79
CA GLN A 29 -15.50 159.31 -139.06
C GLN A 29 -15.63 160.49 -140.08
N PRO A 30 -15.19 161.77 -139.87
CA PRO A 30 -14.95 162.62 -138.67
C PRO A 30 -15.55 164.08 -138.80
N ASN A 31 -15.17 165.01 -137.88
CA ASN A 31 -14.90 166.47 -138.07
C ASN A 31 -15.71 167.58 -137.32
N THR A 32 -14.91 168.42 -136.63
CA THR A 32 -14.88 169.90 -136.38
C THR A 32 -16.11 170.85 -136.40
N VAL A 33 -16.27 171.58 -135.27
CA VAL A 33 -16.32 173.06 -135.08
C VAL A 33 -17.30 173.94 -135.90
N SER A 34 -18.25 174.62 -135.22
CA SER A 34 -18.35 176.10 -135.08
C SER A 34 -19.64 176.50 -134.31
N ALA A 35 -19.92 177.81 -134.12
CA ALA A 35 -21.00 178.32 -133.23
C ALA A 35 -22.02 179.21 -133.97
N ALA A 36 -23.30 179.14 -133.58
CA ALA A 36 -24.38 180.03 -134.04
C ALA A 36 -25.60 180.09 -133.08
N THR A 37 -26.50 181.04 -133.34
CA THR A 37 -27.60 181.55 -132.48
C THR A 37 -28.99 181.03 -132.95
N ILE A 38 -30.02 180.76 -132.13
CA ILE A 38 -30.20 180.43 -130.68
C ILE A 38 -31.68 180.00 -130.47
N SER A 39 -32.04 179.35 -129.35
CA SER A 39 -33.45 179.22 -128.89
C SER A 39 -33.54 178.96 -127.37
N SER A 40 -34.72 179.19 -126.77
CA SER A 40 -34.96 179.09 -125.32
C SER A 40 -35.34 177.68 -124.80
N GLU A 41 -35.62 176.71 -125.68
CA GLU A 41 -36.14 175.39 -125.26
C GLU A 41 -35.06 174.41 -124.76
N ASP A 42 -33.83 174.48 -125.28
CA ASP A 42 -32.77 173.50 -124.98
C ASP A 42 -32.27 173.54 -123.52
N GLN A 43 -32.48 174.65 -122.80
CA GLN A 43 -32.05 174.77 -121.40
C GLN A 43 -32.83 173.85 -120.45
N GLN A 44 -34.09 173.49 -120.75
CA GLN A 44 -34.89 172.67 -119.84
C GLN A 44 -34.54 171.16 -119.89
N ARG A 45 -34.13 170.63 -121.06
CA ARG A 45 -33.89 169.18 -121.22
C ARG A 45 -32.70 168.67 -120.42
N ASN A 46 -31.61 169.43 -120.37
CA ASN A 46 -30.35 168.97 -119.81
C ASN A 46 -30.42 168.78 -118.27
N LEU A 47 -31.15 169.65 -117.56
CA LEU A 47 -31.30 169.57 -116.10
C LEU A 47 -31.90 168.23 -115.63
N ALA A 48 -32.89 167.72 -116.35
CA ALA A 48 -33.59 166.48 -115.99
C ALA A 48 -32.68 165.23 -116.05
N GLN A 49 -31.71 165.18 -116.99
CA GLN A 49 -30.84 164.01 -117.15
C GLN A 49 -29.88 163.81 -115.96
N SER A 50 -29.35 164.90 -115.38
CA SER A 50 -28.42 164.80 -114.25
C SER A 50 -29.07 164.26 -112.98
N GLN A 51 -30.35 164.57 -112.72
CA GLN A 51 -31.04 164.19 -111.48
C GLN A 51 -31.20 162.66 -111.35
N ASN A 52 -31.56 161.97 -112.44
CA ASN A 52 -31.67 160.50 -112.45
C ASN A 52 -30.33 159.81 -112.14
N LYS A 53 -29.20 160.41 -112.52
CA LYS A 53 -27.89 159.76 -112.39
C LYS A 53 -27.42 159.65 -110.93
N LEU A 54 -27.79 160.62 -110.09
CA LEU A 54 -27.49 160.61 -108.66
C LEU A 54 -28.19 159.43 -107.93
N GLN A 55 -29.48 159.22 -108.23
CA GLN A 55 -30.33 158.27 -107.51
C GLN A 55 -29.92 156.79 -107.76
N GLU A 56 -29.33 156.51 -108.92
CA GLU A 56 -28.77 155.19 -109.27
C GLU A 56 -27.62 154.77 -108.33
N VAL A 57 -26.76 155.72 -107.94
CA VAL A 57 -25.52 155.42 -107.20
C VAL A 57 -25.77 155.20 -105.71
N GLN A 58 -26.63 156.02 -105.08
CA GLN A 58 -26.96 155.90 -103.65
C GLN A 58 -27.49 154.50 -103.27
N THR A 59 -28.13 153.81 -104.22
CA THR A 59 -28.68 152.47 -104.05
C THR A 59 -27.57 151.41 -103.93
N LYS A 60 -26.49 151.55 -104.72
CA LYS A 60 -25.37 150.59 -104.75
C LYS A 60 -24.55 150.63 -103.46
N TYR A 61 -24.34 151.82 -102.89
CA TYR A 61 -23.56 151.98 -101.65
C TYR A 61 -24.21 151.25 -100.45
N LYS A 62 -25.54 151.32 -100.31
CA LYS A 62 -26.27 150.60 -99.25
C LYS A 62 -26.12 149.08 -99.36
N GLN A 63 -26.20 148.51 -100.57
CA GLN A 63 -26.05 147.07 -100.77
C GLN A 63 -24.65 146.58 -100.39
N GLN A 64 -23.60 147.24 -100.87
CA GLN A 64 -22.23 146.82 -100.62
C GLN A 64 -21.84 146.86 -99.12
N LYS A 65 -22.49 147.73 -98.33
CA LYS A 65 -22.26 147.81 -96.88
C LYS A 65 -22.76 146.57 -96.12
N ALA A 66 -23.80 145.90 -96.61
CA ALA A 66 -24.35 144.70 -95.98
C ALA A 66 -23.41 143.48 -96.11
N PHE A 67 -22.72 143.33 -97.25
CA PHE A 67 -21.81 142.20 -97.49
C PHE A 67 -20.61 142.19 -96.54
N VAL A 68 -20.06 143.36 -96.19
CA VAL A 68 -18.95 143.49 -95.22
C VAL A 68 -19.30 142.88 -93.87
N THR A 69 -20.47 143.21 -93.31
CA THR A 69 -20.92 142.73 -92.00
C THR A 69 -21.08 141.20 -91.96
N SER A 70 -21.53 140.60 -93.06
CA SER A 70 -21.73 139.13 -93.16
C SER A 70 -20.40 138.37 -93.07
N ALA A 71 -19.39 138.79 -93.84
CA ALA A 71 -18.06 138.17 -93.84
C ALA A 71 -17.32 138.33 -92.47
N GLN A 72 -17.61 139.42 -91.75
CA GLN A 72 -17.10 139.67 -90.41
C GLN A 72 -17.55 138.59 -89.41
N THR A 73 -18.83 138.20 -89.46
CA THR A 73 -19.40 137.14 -88.61
C THR A 73 -18.81 135.77 -88.95
N GLN A 74 -18.70 135.43 -90.24
CA GLN A 74 -18.18 134.13 -90.69
C GLN A 74 -16.74 133.87 -90.21
N THR A 75 -15.87 134.90 -90.27
CA THR A 75 -14.47 134.81 -89.82
C THR A 75 -14.37 134.39 -88.35
N LYS A 76 -15.24 134.92 -87.48
CA LYS A 76 -15.19 134.71 -86.03
C LYS A 76 -15.72 133.35 -85.59
N VAL A 77 -16.60 132.72 -86.36
CA VAL A 77 -17.07 131.34 -86.11
C VAL A 77 -15.94 130.33 -86.39
N ALA A 78 -15.21 130.51 -87.48
CA ALA A 78 -14.13 129.60 -87.86
C ALA A 78 -12.94 129.63 -86.87
N GLU A 79 -12.67 130.80 -86.26
CA GLU A 79 -11.62 130.96 -85.24
C GLU A 79 -11.81 130.03 -84.02
N ASN A 80 -13.04 129.93 -83.51
CA ASN A 80 -13.34 129.09 -82.34
C ASN A 80 -13.15 127.60 -82.63
N ASN A 81 -13.53 127.12 -83.81
CA ASN A 81 -13.43 125.69 -84.16
C ASN A 81 -11.97 125.20 -84.18
N VAL A 82 -11.04 126.03 -84.66
CA VAL A 82 -9.60 125.73 -84.69
C VAL A 82 -9.05 125.53 -83.28
N ASN A 83 -9.45 126.39 -82.34
CA ASN A 83 -8.97 126.34 -80.96
C ASN A 83 -9.45 125.09 -80.20
N VAL A 84 -10.72 124.69 -80.37
CA VAL A 84 -11.25 123.46 -79.73
C VAL A 84 -10.51 122.21 -80.24
N THR A 85 -10.31 122.08 -81.55
CA THR A 85 -9.66 120.89 -82.12
C THR A 85 -8.19 120.78 -81.68
N LYS A 86 -7.52 121.92 -81.44
CA LYS A 86 -6.14 121.98 -80.94
C LYS A 86 -6.00 121.41 -79.52
N GLN A 87 -6.98 121.64 -78.63
CA GLN A 87 -6.92 121.14 -77.26
C GLN A 87 -6.99 119.61 -77.23
N ASN A 88 -7.99 119.02 -77.86
CA ASN A 88 -8.22 117.57 -77.90
C ASN A 88 -7.00 116.80 -78.45
N LEU A 89 -6.31 117.40 -79.43
CA LEU A 89 -5.08 116.85 -80.01
C LEU A 89 -3.92 116.80 -79.00
N SER A 90 -3.80 117.79 -78.11
CA SER A 90 -2.79 117.79 -77.04
C SER A 90 -3.03 116.66 -76.04
N GLU A 91 -4.25 116.60 -75.47
CA GLU A 91 -4.64 115.60 -74.47
C GLU A 91 -4.46 114.15 -74.98
N THR A 92 -4.74 113.93 -76.26
CA THR A 92 -4.52 112.61 -76.91
C THR A 92 -3.04 112.31 -77.13
N SER A 93 -2.21 113.33 -77.37
CA SER A 93 -0.75 113.18 -77.55
C SER A 93 -0.05 112.86 -76.22
N ASP A 94 -0.47 113.50 -75.12
CA ASP A 94 0.09 113.24 -73.79
C ASP A 94 -0.19 111.80 -73.34
N LYS A 95 -1.42 111.31 -73.54
CA LYS A 95 -1.78 109.90 -73.27
C LYS A 95 -1.00 108.90 -74.14
N LEU A 96 -0.70 109.26 -75.39
CA LEU A 96 0.16 108.44 -76.25
C LEU A 96 1.61 108.39 -75.72
N ASN A 97 2.11 109.48 -75.15
CA ASN A 97 3.44 109.53 -74.54
C ASN A 97 3.53 108.66 -73.27
N GLU A 98 2.51 108.66 -72.40
CA GLU A 98 2.45 107.81 -71.20
C GLU A 98 2.52 106.31 -71.55
N LEU A 99 1.74 105.86 -72.55
CA LEU A 99 1.77 104.46 -73.00
C LEU A 99 3.14 104.08 -73.58
N ASN A 100 3.76 104.94 -74.40
CA ASN A 100 5.08 104.68 -74.98
C ASN A 100 6.22 104.63 -73.93
N GLN A 101 6.03 105.13 -72.70
CA GLN A 101 7.02 104.97 -71.62
C GLN A 101 7.04 103.55 -71.02
N GLN A 102 5.92 102.81 -71.08
CA GLN A 102 5.81 101.43 -70.58
C GLN A 102 6.32 100.41 -71.62
N GLY A 103 6.19 100.78 -72.89
CA GLY A 103 6.82 100.13 -74.04
C GLY A 103 6.27 100.72 -75.32
N ASN A 104 7.12 101.20 -76.22
CA ASN A 104 6.64 101.64 -77.53
C ASN A 104 6.16 100.44 -78.37
N LEU A 105 5.36 100.70 -79.41
CA LEU A 105 4.71 99.66 -80.21
C LEU A 105 5.68 98.60 -80.79
N ALA A 106 6.94 98.95 -81.03
CA ALA A 106 7.96 97.99 -81.49
C ALA A 106 8.55 97.16 -80.34
N GLN A 107 8.77 97.77 -79.17
CA GLN A 107 9.24 97.08 -77.97
C GLN A 107 8.22 96.06 -77.47
N THR A 108 6.93 96.44 -77.39
CA THR A 108 5.85 95.54 -76.94
C THR A 108 5.70 94.35 -77.89
N LYS A 109 5.81 94.55 -79.22
CA LYS A 109 5.87 93.47 -80.22
C LYS A 109 7.06 92.53 -80.04
N ALA A 110 8.23 93.05 -79.68
CA ALA A 110 9.41 92.22 -79.41
C ALA A 110 9.21 91.36 -78.14
N LYS A 111 8.60 91.91 -77.08
CA LYS A 111 8.24 91.14 -75.87
C LYS A 111 7.24 90.02 -76.18
N ILE A 112 6.16 90.32 -76.92
CA ILE A 112 5.13 89.34 -77.34
C ILE A 112 5.77 88.16 -78.09
N ASN A 113 6.67 88.44 -79.04
CA ASN A 113 7.37 87.40 -79.80
C ASN A 113 8.27 86.52 -78.91
N ASN A 114 9.04 87.13 -78.00
CA ASN A 114 9.90 86.40 -77.08
C ASN A 114 9.08 85.56 -76.08
N GLN A 115 7.99 86.10 -75.55
CA GLN A 115 7.13 85.41 -74.60
C GLN A 115 6.37 84.24 -75.25
N ASN A 116 5.96 84.37 -76.52
CA ASN A 116 5.43 83.25 -77.30
C ASN A 116 6.43 82.07 -77.39
N GLN A 117 7.73 82.34 -77.59
CA GLN A 117 8.75 81.29 -77.61
C GLN A 117 8.89 80.58 -76.26
N VAL A 118 8.83 81.33 -75.14
CA VAL A 118 8.85 80.77 -73.78
C VAL A 118 7.61 79.89 -73.52
N VAL A 119 6.43 80.35 -73.95
CA VAL A 119 5.17 79.59 -73.86
C VAL A 119 5.26 78.25 -74.61
N GLU A 120 5.78 78.24 -75.84
CA GLU A 120 5.93 77.00 -76.61
C GLU A 120 7.02 76.06 -76.05
N GLN A 121 8.13 76.59 -75.56
CA GLN A 121 9.15 75.78 -74.86
C GLN A 121 8.60 75.11 -73.58
N ASN A 122 7.78 75.84 -72.81
CA ASN A 122 7.09 75.27 -71.65
C ASN A 122 6.07 74.20 -72.06
N LYS A 123 5.29 74.42 -73.14
CA LYS A 123 4.33 73.42 -73.67
C LYS A 123 5.03 72.14 -74.11
N GLN A 124 6.15 72.26 -74.83
CA GLN A 124 6.97 71.11 -75.24
C GLN A 124 7.51 70.33 -74.02
N THR A 125 8.02 71.04 -73.01
CA THR A 125 8.52 70.46 -71.75
C THR A 125 7.42 69.71 -71.00
N ALA A 126 6.24 70.30 -70.85
CA ALA A 126 5.08 69.66 -70.23
C ALA A 126 4.60 68.43 -71.04
N SER A 127 4.61 68.50 -72.37
CA SER A 127 4.26 67.38 -73.26
C SER A 127 5.23 66.20 -73.11
N GLN A 128 6.54 66.45 -73.03
CA GLN A 128 7.54 65.41 -72.80
C GLN A 128 7.36 64.77 -71.40
N ALA A 129 7.17 65.59 -70.36
CA ALA A 129 6.93 65.09 -69.00
C ALA A 129 5.69 64.17 -68.92
N ARG A 130 4.60 64.53 -69.61
CA ARG A 130 3.40 63.67 -69.76
C ARG A 130 3.73 62.34 -70.43
N GLN A 131 4.53 62.34 -71.50
CA GLN A 131 4.94 61.11 -72.19
C GLN A 131 5.84 60.23 -71.30
N ASP A 132 6.74 60.81 -70.52
CA ASP A 132 7.60 60.06 -69.60
C ASP A 132 6.79 59.41 -68.47
N VAL A 133 5.74 60.08 -67.98
CA VAL A 133 4.75 59.49 -67.05
C VAL A 133 3.99 58.33 -67.69
N ILE A 134 3.59 58.43 -68.97
CA ILE A 134 2.91 57.34 -69.71
C ILE A 134 3.86 56.13 -69.87
N ASN A 135 5.10 56.37 -70.27
CA ASN A 135 6.13 55.34 -70.42
C ASN A 135 6.41 54.64 -69.08
N GLN A 136 6.60 55.39 -67.99
CA GLN A 136 6.85 54.84 -66.66
C GLN A 136 5.63 54.07 -66.09
N LYS A 137 4.39 54.47 -66.42
CA LYS A 137 3.18 53.70 -66.06
C LYS A 137 3.17 52.31 -66.69
N GLN A 138 3.61 52.17 -67.94
CA GLN A 138 3.71 50.85 -68.60
C GLN A 138 4.79 49.97 -67.92
N VAL A 139 5.94 50.55 -67.56
CA VAL A 139 7.00 49.86 -66.81
C VAL A 139 6.50 49.36 -65.45
N VAL A 140 5.78 50.20 -64.70
CA VAL A 140 5.15 49.82 -63.42
C VAL A 140 4.10 48.72 -63.59
N ALA A 141 3.29 48.76 -64.65
CA ALA A 141 2.31 47.71 -64.94
C ALA A 141 3.00 46.36 -65.22
N GLN A 142 4.08 46.34 -66.00
CA GLN A 142 4.84 45.10 -66.27
C GLN A 142 5.50 44.55 -65.00
N ALA A 143 6.09 45.42 -64.17
CA ALA A 143 6.68 45.01 -62.89
C ALA A 143 5.63 44.43 -61.93
N LYS A 144 4.42 45.01 -61.90
CA LYS A 144 3.29 44.51 -61.09
C LYS A 144 2.84 43.12 -61.55
N THR A 145 2.77 42.88 -62.86
CA THR A 145 2.50 41.56 -63.44
C THR A 145 3.58 40.55 -63.08
N ASN A 146 4.86 40.92 -63.21
CA ASN A 146 6.00 40.06 -62.85
C ASN A 146 5.98 39.67 -61.36
N TYR A 147 5.67 40.61 -60.47
CA TYR A 147 5.52 40.36 -59.03
C TYR A 147 4.35 39.41 -58.73
N THR A 148 3.14 39.68 -59.26
CA THR A 148 1.95 38.83 -59.07
C THR A 148 2.17 37.40 -59.57
N ASN A 149 2.83 37.24 -60.72
CA ASN A 149 3.20 35.92 -61.24
C ASN A 149 4.14 35.17 -60.29
N LYS A 150 5.15 35.84 -59.71
CA LYS A 150 6.05 35.20 -58.75
C LYS A 150 5.42 34.93 -57.38
N GLN A 151 4.46 35.75 -56.92
CA GLN A 151 3.63 35.40 -55.78
C GLN A 151 2.78 34.14 -56.05
N THR A 152 2.26 34.00 -57.27
CA THR A 152 1.49 32.81 -57.68
C THR A 152 2.34 31.55 -57.72
N ASP A 153 3.57 31.64 -58.22
CA ASP A 153 4.55 30.54 -58.16
C ASP A 153 4.88 30.16 -56.71
N LEU A 154 5.07 31.16 -55.83
CA LEU A 154 5.36 30.93 -54.42
C LEU A 154 4.21 30.18 -53.72
N ALA A 155 2.97 30.59 -53.96
CA ALA A 155 1.78 29.92 -53.40
C ALA A 155 1.62 28.48 -53.89
N LYS A 156 2.04 28.16 -55.13
CA LYS A 156 2.10 26.78 -55.65
C LYS A 156 3.18 25.98 -54.91
N GLN A 157 4.39 26.53 -54.78
CA GLN A 157 5.52 25.83 -54.12
C GLN A 157 5.28 25.63 -52.62
N GLN A 158 4.56 26.53 -51.94
CA GLN A 158 4.12 26.34 -50.56
C GLN A 158 3.25 25.08 -50.41
N LYS A 159 2.27 24.87 -51.30
CA LYS A 159 1.42 23.66 -51.29
C LYS A 159 2.21 22.39 -51.59
N ILE A 160 3.14 22.43 -52.55
CA ILE A 160 4.03 21.29 -52.85
C ILE A 160 4.88 20.92 -51.62
N THR A 161 5.46 21.92 -50.95
CA THR A 161 6.31 21.72 -49.77
C THR A 161 5.52 21.15 -48.59
N ALA A 162 4.33 21.70 -48.31
CA ALA A 162 3.44 21.20 -47.24
C ALA A 162 2.97 19.76 -47.50
N ASN A 163 2.66 19.41 -48.75
CA ASN A 163 2.31 18.03 -49.12
C ASN A 163 3.49 17.07 -48.92
N ALA A 164 4.71 17.49 -49.31
CA ALA A 164 5.92 16.69 -49.06
C ALA A 164 6.20 16.51 -47.56
N GLU A 165 5.93 17.52 -46.74
CA GLU A 165 6.05 17.45 -45.28
C GLU A 165 5.07 16.42 -44.68
N GLN A 166 3.79 16.49 -45.06
CA GLN A 166 2.78 15.52 -44.61
C GLN A 166 3.10 14.10 -45.06
N VAL A 167 3.69 13.91 -46.24
CA VAL A 167 4.13 12.58 -46.72
C VAL A 167 5.32 12.06 -45.89
N ALA A 168 6.28 12.92 -45.55
CA ALA A 168 7.39 12.55 -44.66
C ALA A 168 6.92 12.23 -43.23
N GLN A 169 6.00 13.02 -42.66
CA GLN A 169 5.39 12.75 -41.36
C GLN A 169 4.61 11.42 -41.37
N LYS A 170 3.79 11.16 -42.40
CA LYS A 170 3.05 9.88 -42.57
C LYS A 170 3.97 8.67 -42.79
N ALA A 171 5.18 8.85 -43.30
CA ALA A 171 6.19 7.79 -43.31
C ALA A 171 6.80 7.57 -41.92
N GLN A 172 7.01 8.64 -41.14
CA GLN A 172 7.53 8.57 -39.77
C GLN A 172 6.60 7.81 -38.82
N PHE A 173 5.28 8.01 -38.93
CA PHE A 173 4.27 7.31 -38.12
C PHE A 173 4.19 5.78 -38.37
N LYS A 174 4.89 5.23 -39.37
CA LYS A 174 5.01 3.77 -39.57
C LYS A 174 6.10 3.13 -38.71
N LEU A 175 6.91 3.93 -37.99
CA LEU A 175 8.03 3.46 -37.18
C LEU A 175 7.57 3.10 -35.77
N ASP A 176 7.15 1.85 -35.59
CA ASP A 176 6.64 1.35 -34.31
C ASP A 176 7.79 0.92 -33.39
N ASN A 177 8.36 1.88 -32.65
CA ASN A 177 9.48 1.60 -31.75
C ASN A 177 9.04 0.85 -30.47
N GLU A 178 7.81 1.04 -30.00
CA GLU A 178 7.27 0.31 -28.85
C GLU A 178 7.15 -1.20 -29.15
N GLN A 179 6.61 -1.56 -30.32
CA GLN A 179 6.51 -2.96 -30.71
C GLN A 179 7.88 -3.60 -30.94
N LYS A 180 8.88 -2.81 -31.38
CA LYS A 180 10.28 -3.27 -31.45
C LYS A 180 10.82 -3.65 -30.07
N GLU A 181 10.59 -2.80 -29.07
CA GLU A 181 11.01 -3.03 -27.70
C GLU A 181 10.28 -4.22 -27.07
N ARG A 182 8.94 -4.29 -27.19
CA ARG A 182 8.12 -5.42 -26.72
C ARG A 182 8.61 -6.76 -27.30
N LEU A 183 8.90 -6.83 -28.60
CA LEU A 183 9.42 -8.04 -29.24
C LEU A 183 10.86 -8.38 -28.82
N THR A 184 11.69 -7.38 -28.53
CA THR A 184 13.06 -7.56 -28.02
C THR A 184 13.04 -8.13 -26.59
N ASN A 185 12.19 -7.57 -25.73
CA ASN A 185 12.02 -8.01 -24.35
C ASN A 185 11.37 -9.41 -24.28
N ALA A 186 10.45 -9.74 -25.18
CA ALA A 186 9.90 -11.10 -25.32
C ALA A 186 10.97 -12.13 -25.72
N TYR A 187 11.83 -11.82 -26.68
CA TYR A 187 12.95 -12.68 -27.07
C TYR A 187 13.94 -12.91 -25.91
N ALA A 188 14.35 -11.84 -25.21
CA ALA A 188 15.26 -11.93 -24.07
C ALA A 188 14.67 -12.75 -22.91
N SER A 189 13.36 -12.59 -22.64
CA SER A 189 12.64 -13.35 -21.61
C SER A 189 12.57 -14.84 -21.93
N ALA A 190 12.28 -15.19 -23.18
CA ALA A 190 12.26 -16.58 -23.64
C ALA A 190 13.67 -17.22 -23.60
N GLN A 191 14.72 -16.47 -23.92
CA GLN A 191 16.10 -16.96 -23.80
C GLN A 191 16.45 -17.27 -22.35
N LYS A 192 16.13 -16.36 -21.42
CA LYS A 192 16.38 -16.56 -19.98
C LYS A 192 15.63 -17.77 -19.41
N ALA A 193 14.41 -18.04 -19.89
CA ALA A 193 13.64 -19.21 -19.46
C ALA A 193 14.31 -20.53 -19.90
N VAL A 194 14.80 -20.60 -21.14
CA VAL A 194 15.60 -21.74 -21.64
C VAL A 194 16.91 -21.91 -20.87
N GLU A 195 17.59 -20.82 -20.51
CA GLU A 195 18.81 -20.88 -19.69
C GLU A 195 18.54 -21.40 -18.26
N GLN A 196 17.43 -20.99 -17.63
CA GLN A 196 17.03 -21.47 -16.29
C GLN A 196 16.68 -22.97 -16.32
N ASP A 197 15.87 -23.42 -17.27
CA ASP A 197 15.47 -24.84 -17.36
C ASP A 197 16.68 -25.77 -17.52
N ASN A 198 17.69 -25.35 -18.30
CA ASN A 198 18.94 -26.10 -18.43
C ASN A 198 19.72 -26.20 -17.10
N GLN A 199 19.75 -25.12 -16.29
CA GLN A 199 20.38 -25.13 -14.96
C GLN A 199 19.62 -26.06 -14.00
N ASP A 200 18.29 -25.97 -13.96
CA ASP A 200 17.44 -26.79 -13.08
C ASP A 200 17.51 -28.28 -13.45
N ILE A 201 17.61 -28.61 -14.75
CA ILE A 201 17.89 -29.96 -15.26
C ILE A 201 19.26 -30.46 -14.79
N ALA A 202 20.31 -29.63 -14.85
CA ALA A 202 21.66 -30.01 -14.42
C ALA A 202 21.74 -30.26 -12.89
N VAL A 203 21.12 -29.39 -12.09
CA VAL A 203 21.01 -29.54 -10.62
C VAL A 203 20.21 -30.79 -10.26
N THR A 204 19.07 -31.01 -10.91
CA THR A 204 18.21 -32.17 -10.64
C THR A 204 18.89 -33.49 -11.05
N THR A 205 19.59 -33.50 -12.19
CA THR A 205 20.39 -34.66 -12.63
C THR A 205 21.52 -34.99 -11.66
N SER A 206 22.20 -33.96 -11.14
CA SER A 206 23.26 -34.11 -10.14
C SER A 206 22.72 -34.67 -8.81
N ARG A 207 21.60 -34.15 -8.32
CA ARG A 207 20.92 -34.65 -7.10
C ARG A 207 20.43 -36.10 -7.26
N ASN A 208 19.85 -36.45 -8.41
CA ASN A 208 19.45 -37.83 -8.70
C ASN A 208 20.66 -38.79 -8.69
N THR A 209 21.79 -38.36 -9.26
CA THR A 209 23.04 -39.14 -9.28
C THR A 209 23.62 -39.34 -7.87
N ALA A 210 23.54 -38.32 -7.00
CA ALA A 210 23.93 -38.43 -5.59
C ALA A 210 23.03 -39.41 -4.84
N ASN A 211 21.70 -39.28 -4.96
CA ASN A 211 20.75 -40.19 -4.33
C ASN A 211 20.91 -41.65 -4.79
N GLN A 212 21.25 -41.91 -6.06
CA GLN A 212 21.60 -43.26 -6.52
C GLN A 212 22.84 -43.83 -5.82
N LYS A 213 23.88 -43.02 -5.58
CA LYS A 213 25.08 -43.45 -4.84
C LYS A 213 24.77 -43.73 -3.36
N GLU A 214 23.93 -42.91 -2.73
CA GLU A 214 23.48 -43.12 -1.35
C GLU A 214 22.63 -44.39 -1.20
N ILE A 215 21.71 -44.67 -2.13
CA ILE A 215 20.93 -45.91 -2.20
C ILE A 215 21.86 -47.13 -2.30
N ALA A 216 22.86 -47.10 -3.19
CA ALA A 216 23.82 -48.20 -3.35
C ALA A 216 24.66 -48.43 -2.07
N ALA A 217 25.03 -47.35 -1.35
CA ALA A 217 25.72 -47.45 -0.07
C ALA A 217 24.83 -47.96 1.07
N LEU A 218 23.55 -47.60 1.08
CA LEU A 218 22.55 -48.10 2.04
C LEU A 218 22.24 -49.58 1.82
N ASN A 219 22.11 -50.04 0.56
CA ASN A 219 21.92 -51.45 0.24
C ASN A 219 23.06 -52.32 0.80
N LYS A 220 24.33 -51.97 0.57
CA LYS A 220 25.48 -52.70 1.12
C LYS A 220 25.49 -52.77 2.66
N LYS A 221 25.04 -51.70 3.32
CA LYS A 221 24.88 -51.68 4.79
C LYS A 221 23.72 -52.56 5.26
N LEU A 222 22.61 -52.58 4.52
CA LEU A 222 21.46 -53.43 4.80
C LEU A 222 21.81 -54.92 4.62
N GLU A 223 22.44 -55.31 3.51
CA GLU A 223 22.96 -56.68 3.28
C GLU A 223 23.86 -57.15 4.43
N SER A 224 24.82 -56.29 4.84
CA SER A 224 25.73 -56.57 5.94
C SER A 224 25.00 -56.76 7.27
N ALA A 225 24.04 -55.88 7.57
CA ALA A 225 23.21 -55.97 8.78
C ALA A 225 22.28 -57.19 8.78
N THR A 226 21.73 -57.58 7.62
CA THR A 226 20.89 -58.78 7.47
C THR A 226 21.70 -60.05 7.68
N LYS A 227 22.92 -60.13 7.12
CA LYS A 227 23.82 -61.26 7.38
C LYS A 227 24.15 -61.39 8.87
N LEU A 228 24.52 -60.27 9.51
CA LEU A 228 24.83 -60.24 10.94
C LEU A 228 23.60 -60.63 11.79
N ASN A 229 22.41 -60.12 11.47
CA ASN A 229 21.17 -60.50 12.15
C ASN A 229 20.95 -62.02 12.12
N ASN A 230 21.09 -62.63 10.94
CA ASN A 230 20.83 -64.07 10.77
C ASN A 230 21.85 -64.92 11.54
N GLN A 231 23.08 -64.44 11.72
CA GLN A 231 24.08 -65.08 12.58
C GLN A 231 23.67 -64.95 14.07
N THR A 232 23.32 -63.74 14.52
CA THR A 232 22.94 -63.49 15.93
C THR A 232 21.63 -64.20 16.32
N ASP A 233 20.66 -64.35 15.41
CA ASP A 233 19.43 -65.12 15.67
C ASP A 233 19.71 -66.63 15.83
N GLN A 234 20.69 -67.18 15.09
CA GLN A 234 21.16 -68.56 15.30
C GLN A 234 21.90 -68.71 16.63
N GLU A 235 22.73 -67.74 17.02
CA GLU A 235 23.45 -67.73 18.29
C GLU A 235 22.49 -67.57 19.48
N LEU A 236 21.48 -66.71 19.37
CA LEU A 236 20.42 -66.53 20.36
C LEU A 236 19.64 -67.83 20.56
N SER A 237 19.31 -68.54 19.48
CA SER A 237 18.62 -69.83 19.53
C SER A 237 19.46 -70.92 20.23
N LYS A 238 20.77 -70.95 19.97
CA LYS A 238 21.72 -71.85 20.67
C LYS A 238 21.82 -71.51 22.16
N ALA A 239 22.00 -70.23 22.49
CA ALA A 239 22.12 -69.76 23.87
C ALA A 239 20.84 -70.02 24.68
N ALA A 240 19.65 -69.82 24.09
CA ALA A 240 18.37 -70.16 24.71
C ALA A 240 18.26 -71.66 25.04
N SER A 241 18.66 -72.53 24.10
CA SER A 241 18.64 -73.99 24.31
C SER A 241 19.62 -74.43 25.41
N ILE A 242 20.85 -73.89 25.42
CA ILE A 242 21.85 -74.17 26.47
C ILE A 242 21.35 -73.72 27.85
N ASN A 243 20.75 -72.52 27.94
CA ASN A 243 20.16 -72.01 29.17
C ASN A 243 19.00 -72.89 29.67
N GLN A 244 18.08 -73.28 28.78
CA GLN A 244 16.99 -74.20 29.11
C GLN A 244 17.50 -75.53 29.66
N GLN A 245 18.51 -76.14 29.02
CA GLN A 245 19.11 -77.40 29.47
C GLN A 245 19.81 -77.25 30.83
N ALA A 246 20.57 -76.18 31.04
CA ALA A 246 21.27 -75.92 32.30
C ALA A 246 20.28 -75.71 33.47
N GLN A 247 19.21 -74.94 33.25
CA GLN A 247 18.17 -74.70 34.25
C GLN A 247 17.35 -75.98 34.54
N GLN A 248 17.05 -76.80 33.53
CA GLN A 248 16.43 -78.12 33.75
C GLN A 248 17.33 -79.05 34.56
N ALA A 249 18.64 -79.09 34.28
CA ALA A 249 19.60 -79.89 35.04
C ALA A 249 19.70 -79.44 36.51
N LYS A 250 19.79 -78.12 36.75
CA LYS A 250 19.73 -77.52 38.10
C LYS A 250 18.46 -77.94 38.84
N ASN A 251 17.29 -77.75 38.23
CA ASN A 251 16.00 -78.09 38.85
C ASN A 251 15.90 -79.60 39.18
N LYS A 252 16.37 -80.47 38.28
CA LYS A 252 16.38 -81.93 38.49
C LYS A 252 17.30 -82.34 39.64
N GLN A 253 18.44 -81.68 39.83
CA GLN A 253 19.33 -81.95 40.96
C GLN A 253 18.79 -81.35 42.27
N GLN A 254 18.16 -80.17 42.23
CA GLN A 254 17.49 -79.55 43.38
C GLN A 254 16.44 -80.50 43.97
N ALA A 255 15.62 -81.13 43.14
CA ALA A 255 14.62 -82.11 43.59
C ALA A 255 15.25 -83.32 44.31
N LYS A 256 16.42 -83.82 43.86
CA LYS A 256 17.15 -84.88 44.57
C LYS A 256 17.65 -84.41 45.93
N VAL A 257 18.24 -83.21 46.01
CA VAL A 257 18.73 -82.63 47.27
C VAL A 257 17.59 -82.49 48.27
N THR A 258 16.44 -81.94 47.84
CA THR A 258 15.25 -81.79 48.68
C THR A 258 14.73 -83.15 49.16
N LYS A 259 14.62 -84.15 48.27
CA LYS A 259 14.21 -85.51 48.68
C LYS A 259 15.19 -86.11 49.70
N GLN A 260 16.50 -86.08 49.42
CA GLN A 260 17.50 -86.71 50.29
C GLN A 260 17.63 -86.01 51.65
N GLN A 261 17.37 -84.69 51.69
CA GLN A 261 17.31 -83.91 52.93
C GLN A 261 16.13 -84.38 53.80
N ILE A 262 14.94 -84.54 53.22
CA ILE A 262 13.74 -85.02 53.95
C ILE A 262 13.97 -86.44 54.50
N GLU A 263 14.49 -87.36 53.69
CA GLU A 263 14.81 -88.73 54.12
C GLU A 263 15.84 -88.75 55.27
N TYR A 264 16.85 -87.87 55.20
CA TYR A 264 17.85 -87.74 56.27
C TYR A 264 17.25 -87.16 57.55
N ASP A 265 16.44 -86.10 57.46
CA ASP A 265 15.86 -85.42 58.63
C ASP A 265 14.80 -86.28 59.35
N GLN A 266 14.06 -87.13 58.63
CA GLN A 266 13.12 -88.09 59.21
C GLN A 266 13.79 -89.16 60.09
N ILE A 267 15.04 -89.54 59.78
CA ILE A 267 15.77 -90.58 60.51
C ILE A 267 16.71 -89.97 61.56
N TYR A 268 17.43 -88.91 61.19
CA TYR A 268 18.57 -88.34 61.93
C TYR A 268 18.39 -86.87 62.33
N GLY A 269 17.27 -86.23 61.98
CA GLY A 269 16.93 -84.89 62.43
C GLY A 269 16.58 -84.83 63.92
N LYS A 270 16.38 -83.62 64.45
CA LYS A 270 16.16 -83.38 65.90
C LYS A 270 14.90 -84.05 66.49
N GLN A 271 13.94 -84.44 65.64
CA GLN A 271 12.71 -85.18 65.99
C GLN A 271 12.62 -86.51 65.21
N GLY A 272 13.71 -86.92 64.55
CA GLY A 272 13.76 -88.12 63.73
C GLY A 272 13.88 -89.40 64.56
N LYS A 273 13.75 -90.56 63.91
CA LYS A 273 13.71 -91.88 64.57
C LYS A 273 14.84 -92.08 65.60
N LEU A 274 16.08 -91.69 65.29
CA LEU A 274 17.23 -91.83 66.20
C LEU A 274 17.10 -90.96 67.48
N ALA A 275 16.54 -89.76 67.38
CA ALA A 275 16.31 -88.89 68.54
C ALA A 275 15.25 -89.51 69.47
N ASN A 276 14.15 -89.98 68.89
CA ASN A 276 13.02 -90.52 69.66
C ASN A 276 13.36 -91.86 70.33
N LEU A 277 14.21 -92.70 69.72
CA LEU A 277 14.74 -93.90 70.36
C LEU A 277 15.66 -93.60 71.54
N ARG A 278 16.53 -92.58 71.44
CA ARG A 278 17.40 -92.16 72.56
C ARG A 278 16.59 -91.65 73.75
N ILE A 279 15.50 -90.91 73.52
CA ILE A 279 14.60 -90.42 74.58
C ILE A 279 13.94 -91.58 75.35
N LYS A 280 13.65 -92.71 74.67
CA LYS A 280 13.06 -93.90 75.31
C LYS A 280 14.02 -94.69 76.20
N LEU A 281 15.31 -94.36 76.22
CA LEU A 281 16.36 -95.16 76.86
C LEU A 281 17.09 -94.43 78.00
N ASP A 282 16.53 -93.34 78.52
CA ASP A 282 17.18 -92.55 79.57
C ASP A 282 16.58 -92.82 80.96
N GLU A 283 17.33 -93.57 81.78
CA GLU A 283 16.97 -93.83 83.18
C GLU A 283 16.99 -92.57 84.07
N ASN A 284 17.53 -91.43 83.60
CA ASN A 284 17.58 -90.15 84.33
C ASN A 284 16.41 -89.19 84.04
N VAL A 285 15.30 -89.66 83.49
CA VAL A 285 14.08 -88.83 83.39
C VAL A 285 13.60 -88.44 84.79
N GLN A 286 13.77 -87.17 85.14
CA GLN A 286 13.19 -86.53 86.33
C GLN A 286 11.66 -86.44 86.15
N TYR A 287 10.96 -87.53 86.47
CA TYR A 287 9.50 -87.58 86.45
C TYR A 287 8.92 -86.52 87.38
N GLN A 288 8.06 -85.64 86.84
CA GLN A 288 7.70 -84.40 87.50
C GLN A 288 6.61 -84.55 88.57
N ASN A 289 5.86 -85.68 88.54
CA ASN A 289 4.80 -85.98 89.50
C ASN A 289 5.28 -86.92 90.61
N SER A 290 5.15 -86.45 91.84
CA SER A 290 5.56 -87.08 93.09
C SER A 290 4.68 -86.56 94.22
N VAL A 291 4.19 -87.42 95.11
CA VAL A 291 3.54 -86.96 96.35
C VAL A 291 4.55 -87.04 97.48
N ARG A 292 4.94 -85.87 98.00
CA ARG A 292 5.84 -85.72 99.14
C ARG A 292 5.04 -85.93 100.43
N LEU A 293 5.46 -86.91 101.23
CA LEU A 293 4.81 -87.25 102.49
C LEU A 293 5.31 -86.34 103.63
N PRO A 294 4.42 -85.77 104.47
CA PRO A 294 4.79 -84.89 105.59
C PRO A 294 4.92 -85.62 106.94
N TYR A 295 4.75 -86.94 106.94
CA TYR A 295 4.71 -87.82 108.10
C TYR A 295 5.69 -88.99 107.95
N THR A 296 6.04 -89.63 109.05
CA THR A 296 6.77 -90.90 109.10
C THR A 296 5.80 -92.09 109.08
N LEU A 297 6.31 -93.29 108.79
CA LEU A 297 5.49 -94.51 108.75
C LEU A 297 4.76 -94.78 110.09
N GLN A 298 5.41 -94.51 111.23
CA GLN A 298 4.78 -94.68 112.55
C GLN A 298 3.65 -93.68 112.77
N GLU A 299 3.85 -92.40 112.43
CA GLU A 299 2.80 -91.38 112.54
C GLU A 299 1.56 -91.70 111.69
N LEU A 300 1.76 -92.39 110.56
CA LEU A 300 0.67 -92.91 109.73
C LEU A 300 -0.08 -94.08 110.41
N ARG A 301 0.63 -95.06 110.97
CA ARG A 301 -0.02 -96.19 111.68
C ARG A 301 -0.78 -95.71 112.92
N ASP A 302 -0.14 -94.87 113.75
CA ASP A 302 -0.73 -94.27 114.97
C ASP A 302 -2.06 -93.54 114.69
N ALA A 303 -2.20 -93.00 113.48
CA ALA A 303 -3.37 -92.26 113.02
C ALA A 303 -4.48 -93.16 112.48
N ASP A 304 -4.15 -94.18 111.68
CA ASP A 304 -5.16 -95.12 111.16
C ASP A 304 -5.80 -95.96 112.29
N ASP A 305 -5.00 -96.34 113.29
CA ASP A 305 -5.45 -96.98 114.54
C ASP A 305 -6.23 -96.02 115.47
N GLN A 306 -6.39 -94.73 115.11
CA GLN A 306 -7.06 -93.67 115.88
C GLN A 306 -6.59 -93.55 117.35
N SER A 307 -5.34 -93.90 117.62
CA SER A 307 -4.88 -94.24 118.98
C SER A 307 -4.87 -93.09 119.99
N THR A 308 -4.71 -91.84 119.54
CA THR A 308 -4.87 -90.61 120.37
C THR A 308 -5.31 -89.38 119.56
N ASP A 309 -6.23 -88.59 120.12
CA ASP A 309 -6.74 -87.34 119.51
C ASP A 309 -5.62 -86.35 119.12
N GLN A 310 -4.55 -86.27 119.92
CA GLN A 310 -3.49 -85.27 119.74
C GLN A 310 -2.55 -85.61 118.57
N ASN A 311 -2.24 -86.90 118.35
CA ASN A 311 -1.45 -87.31 117.18
C ASN A 311 -2.27 -87.16 115.90
N TRP A 312 -3.55 -87.54 115.94
CA TRP A 312 -4.50 -87.36 114.83
C TRP A 312 -4.58 -85.89 114.37
N ALA A 313 -4.79 -84.96 115.29
CA ALA A 313 -4.83 -83.52 114.96
C ALA A 313 -3.49 -82.99 114.39
N ALA A 314 -2.36 -83.58 114.80
CA ALA A 314 -1.04 -83.20 114.31
C ALA A 314 -0.76 -83.68 112.87
N ILE A 315 -1.10 -84.94 112.54
CA ILE A 315 -0.92 -85.46 111.18
C ILE A 315 -1.89 -84.83 110.18
N VAL A 316 -3.16 -84.61 110.57
CA VAL A 316 -4.14 -83.87 109.74
C VAL A 316 -3.56 -82.51 109.33
N LYS A 317 -3.09 -81.72 110.30
CA LYS A 317 -2.50 -80.40 110.03
C LYS A 317 -1.22 -80.47 109.19
N LYS A 318 -0.37 -81.50 109.36
CA LYS A 318 0.79 -81.74 108.50
C LYS A 318 0.36 -81.97 107.04
N SER A 319 -0.64 -82.81 106.82
CA SER A 319 -1.17 -83.15 105.51
C SER A 319 -1.90 -81.98 104.83
N GLU A 320 -2.65 -81.16 105.58
CA GLU A 320 -3.30 -79.94 105.04
C GLU A 320 -2.27 -79.00 104.40
N ASN A 321 -1.15 -78.76 105.10
CA ASN A 321 -0.06 -77.94 104.56
C ASN A 321 0.58 -78.60 103.34
N ALA A 322 0.85 -79.91 103.39
CA ALA A 322 1.44 -80.67 102.29
C ALA A 322 0.54 -80.73 101.05
N TYR A 323 -0.78 -80.75 101.20
CA TYR A 323 -1.73 -80.76 100.09
C TYR A 323 -1.65 -79.48 99.25
N HIS A 324 -1.26 -78.36 99.88
CA HIS A 324 -1.06 -77.06 99.24
C HIS A 324 0.40 -76.75 98.87
N GLU A 325 1.38 -77.61 99.19
CA GLU A 325 2.77 -77.41 98.75
C GLU A 325 2.90 -77.45 97.22
N SER A 326 3.74 -76.58 96.65
CA SER A 326 4.00 -76.52 95.20
C SER A 326 4.63 -77.79 94.63
N GLN A 327 5.32 -78.58 95.46
CA GLN A 327 5.86 -79.88 95.06
C GLN A 327 4.76 -80.92 94.84
N ASN A 328 3.68 -80.82 95.61
CA ASN A 328 2.54 -81.73 95.58
C ASN A 328 1.45 -81.28 94.57
N GLN A 329 1.72 -80.31 93.69
CA GLN A 329 0.81 -80.00 92.58
C GLN A 329 1.18 -80.77 91.31
N PHE A 330 0.18 -81.18 90.54
CA PHE A 330 0.35 -81.90 89.27
C PHE A 330 1.18 -81.08 88.27
N LYS A 331 2.11 -81.77 87.60
CA LYS A 331 3.02 -81.19 86.59
C LYS A 331 2.85 -81.96 85.27
N ARG A 332 2.67 -81.25 84.16
CA ARG A 332 2.46 -81.84 82.82
C ARG A 332 3.74 -82.50 82.33
N GLU A 333 3.71 -83.80 82.07
CA GLU A 333 4.92 -84.59 81.78
C GLU A 333 5.41 -84.48 80.33
N ASN A 334 4.48 -84.48 79.38
CA ASN A 334 4.75 -84.38 77.95
C ASN A 334 3.76 -83.40 77.29
N GLN A 335 4.14 -82.80 76.16
CA GLN A 335 3.26 -81.99 75.33
C GLN A 335 2.40 -82.84 74.37
N ASP A 336 2.90 -84.01 73.95
CA ASP A 336 2.13 -84.86 73.03
C ASP A 336 0.90 -85.49 73.72
N GLU A 337 0.94 -85.70 75.04
CA GLU A 337 -0.15 -86.24 75.87
C GLU A 337 -1.39 -85.32 75.98
N ASP A 338 -1.28 -84.04 75.60
CA ASP A 338 -2.44 -83.15 75.42
C ASP A 338 -3.24 -83.46 74.15
N ASN A 339 -2.65 -84.17 73.19
CA ASN A 339 -3.26 -84.56 71.92
C ASN A 339 -3.63 -86.06 71.89
N GLU A 340 -3.13 -86.84 72.85
CA GLU A 340 -3.56 -88.23 73.03
C GLU A 340 -4.94 -88.25 73.71
N LEU A 341 -5.90 -88.90 73.07
CA LEU A 341 -7.28 -89.01 73.56
C LEU A 341 -7.52 -90.36 74.24
N VAL A 342 -8.06 -90.29 75.45
CA VAL A 342 -8.31 -91.42 76.35
C VAL A 342 -9.81 -91.47 76.66
N ASN A 343 -10.44 -92.62 76.50
CA ASN A 343 -11.83 -92.83 76.93
C ASN A 343 -11.83 -93.64 78.25
N PRO A 344 -12.20 -93.05 79.41
CA PRO A 344 -12.23 -93.77 80.68
C PRO A 344 -13.09 -95.04 80.69
N LYS A 345 -14.08 -95.12 79.79
CA LYS A 345 -14.97 -96.29 79.62
C LYS A 345 -14.39 -97.39 78.72
N HIS A 346 -13.48 -97.02 77.83
CA HIS A 346 -12.89 -97.89 76.83
C HIS A 346 -11.42 -97.50 76.64
N LEU A 347 -10.62 -97.81 77.67
CA LEU A 347 -9.17 -97.75 77.56
C LEU A 347 -8.69 -98.80 76.54
N THR A 348 -7.42 -98.69 76.16
CA THR A 348 -6.71 -99.73 75.41
C THR A 348 -5.64 -100.33 76.31
N LEU A 349 -5.22 -101.57 76.05
CA LEU A 349 -4.16 -102.28 76.80
C LEU A 349 -2.88 -101.46 77.01
N ILE A 350 -2.56 -100.56 76.06
CA ILE A 350 -1.42 -99.64 76.16
C ILE A 350 -1.72 -98.50 77.14
N GLN A 351 -2.93 -97.93 77.10
CA GLN A 351 -3.36 -96.84 77.99
C GLN A 351 -3.64 -97.34 79.42
N GLU A 352 -4.20 -98.53 79.60
CA GLU A 352 -4.29 -99.25 80.88
C GLU A 352 -2.89 -99.36 81.50
N ARG A 353 -1.92 -99.94 80.77
CA ARG A 353 -0.53 -100.06 81.25
C ARG A 353 0.13 -98.69 81.49
N GLN A 354 -0.07 -97.70 80.62
CA GLN A 354 0.51 -96.35 80.75
C GLN A 354 -0.05 -95.59 81.96
N LEU A 355 -1.33 -95.77 82.30
CA LEU A 355 -1.93 -95.19 83.51
C LEU A 355 -1.51 -95.96 84.77
N SER A 356 -1.48 -97.29 84.72
CA SER A 356 -0.98 -98.16 85.80
C SER A 356 0.49 -97.90 86.15
N GLU A 357 1.38 -97.82 85.16
CA GLU A 357 2.80 -97.51 85.39
C GLU A 357 2.99 -96.07 85.91
N TYR A 358 2.15 -95.13 85.46
CA TYR A 358 2.14 -93.75 85.96
C TYR A 358 1.72 -93.65 87.44
N THR A 359 0.62 -94.28 87.85
CA THR A 359 0.16 -94.27 89.25
C THR A 359 1.11 -95.07 90.15
N MET A 360 1.55 -96.25 89.70
CA MET A 360 2.54 -97.07 90.40
C MET A 360 3.83 -96.30 90.68
N ARG A 361 4.32 -95.49 89.72
CA ARG A 361 5.54 -94.69 89.88
C ARG A 361 5.37 -93.60 90.94
N ILE A 362 4.18 -93.01 91.07
CA ILE A 362 3.86 -92.03 92.14
C ILE A 362 3.80 -92.73 93.50
N ILE A 363 3.12 -93.89 93.60
CA ILE A 363 3.08 -94.73 94.81
C ILE A 363 4.51 -95.13 95.20
N ASN A 364 5.31 -95.63 94.26
CA ASN A 364 6.71 -96.03 94.49
C ASN A 364 7.60 -94.87 94.94
N ASN A 365 7.35 -93.64 94.47
CA ASN A 365 8.07 -92.47 94.96
C ASN A 365 7.70 -92.12 96.42
N ALA A 366 6.44 -92.29 96.82
CA ALA A 366 6.01 -92.16 98.21
C ALA A 366 6.60 -93.28 99.09
N ARG A 367 6.57 -94.53 98.62
CA ARG A 367 7.19 -95.70 99.26
C ARG A 367 8.70 -95.52 99.48
N GLN A 368 9.42 -94.99 98.48
CA GLN A 368 10.85 -94.68 98.57
C GLN A 368 11.18 -93.65 99.64
N GLN A 369 10.33 -92.64 99.88
CA GLN A 369 10.53 -91.65 100.96
C GLN A 369 10.53 -92.28 102.36
N LEU A 370 9.90 -93.45 102.50
CA LEU A 370 9.84 -94.24 103.75
C LEU A 370 10.77 -95.48 103.72
N ASN A 371 11.63 -95.61 102.71
CA ASN A 371 12.51 -96.77 102.43
C ASN A 371 11.78 -98.11 102.22
N LEU A 372 10.50 -98.08 101.82
CA LEU A 372 9.70 -99.28 101.56
C LEU A 372 10.07 -99.94 100.21
N PRO A 373 9.88 -101.27 100.06
CA PRO A 373 10.09 -101.96 98.79
C PRO A 373 9.19 -101.39 97.68
N VAL A 374 9.74 -101.17 96.49
CA VAL A 374 8.94 -100.75 95.32
C VAL A 374 8.04 -101.89 94.84
N TRP A 375 6.80 -101.55 94.52
CA TRP A 375 5.86 -102.41 93.81
C TRP A 375 6.18 -102.49 92.31
N THR A 376 5.71 -103.55 91.66
CA THR A 376 5.94 -103.80 90.23
C THR A 376 4.64 -104.03 89.47
N TYR A 377 4.58 -103.60 88.21
CA TYR A 377 3.39 -103.77 87.38
C TYR A 377 3.13 -105.27 87.13
N GLY A 378 1.88 -105.71 87.34
CA GLY A 378 1.47 -107.08 87.11
C GLY A 378 0.39 -107.15 86.03
N MET A 379 0.67 -107.84 84.91
CA MET A 379 -0.33 -108.06 83.85
C MET A 379 -1.55 -108.87 84.35
N ASN A 380 -1.34 -109.81 85.26
CA ASN A 380 -2.43 -110.52 85.94
C ASN A 380 -3.15 -109.62 86.97
N THR A 381 -2.45 -108.66 87.60
CA THR A 381 -3.09 -107.63 88.45
C THR A 381 -3.97 -106.70 87.61
N GLN A 382 -3.52 -106.33 86.41
CA GLN A 382 -4.31 -105.55 85.45
C GLN A 382 -5.59 -106.29 85.10
N SER A 383 -5.50 -107.55 84.65
CA SER A 383 -6.69 -108.36 84.34
C SER A 383 -7.66 -108.53 85.52
N LEU A 384 -7.16 -108.62 86.76
CA LEU A 384 -7.99 -108.61 87.96
C LEU A 384 -8.64 -107.24 88.20
N ALA A 385 -7.89 -106.15 88.05
CA ALA A 385 -8.41 -104.80 88.20
C ALA A 385 -9.49 -104.50 87.14
N ASP A 386 -9.27 -104.90 85.89
CA ASP A 386 -10.21 -104.69 84.79
C ASP A 386 -11.50 -105.47 85.01
N ASP A 387 -11.42 -106.73 85.46
CA ASP A 387 -12.60 -107.52 85.83
C ASP A 387 -13.35 -106.92 87.04
N ILE A 388 -12.65 -106.43 88.07
CA ILE A 388 -13.26 -105.71 89.20
C ILE A 388 -14.01 -104.46 88.70
N ALA A 389 -13.36 -103.59 87.93
CA ALA A 389 -14.00 -102.38 87.39
C ALA A 389 -15.20 -102.72 86.49
N LYS A 390 -15.10 -103.80 85.69
CA LYS A 390 -16.20 -104.30 84.88
C LYS A 390 -17.37 -104.83 85.73
N ASP A 391 -17.08 -105.47 86.86
CA ASP A 391 -18.11 -105.97 87.80
C ASP A 391 -18.83 -104.81 88.52
N TYR A 392 -18.12 -103.70 88.80
CA TYR A 392 -18.75 -102.45 89.22
C TYR A 392 -19.69 -101.90 88.12
N ASP A 393 -19.25 -101.89 86.86
CA ASP A 393 -20.05 -101.40 85.72
C ASP A 393 -21.28 -102.25 85.42
N ASP A 394 -21.17 -103.57 85.46
CA ASP A 394 -22.30 -104.50 85.24
C ASP A 394 -23.39 -104.36 86.32
N HIS A 395 -23.03 -103.98 87.55
CA HIS A 395 -23.95 -103.88 88.69
C HIS A 395 -24.38 -102.45 89.07
N GLY A 396 -23.97 -101.43 88.33
CA GLY A 396 -24.30 -100.02 88.64
C GLY A 396 -23.69 -99.54 89.95
N ARG A 397 -22.51 -100.07 90.31
CA ARG A 397 -21.83 -99.83 91.58
C ARG A 397 -20.78 -98.74 91.43
N SER A 398 -20.59 -97.94 92.48
CA SER A 398 -19.80 -96.70 92.40
C SER A 398 -19.13 -96.34 93.72
N ASN A 399 -18.05 -95.53 93.67
CA ASN A 399 -17.37 -94.99 94.85
C ASN A 399 -18.33 -94.31 95.86
N ARG A 400 -19.38 -93.63 95.37
CA ARG A 400 -20.40 -92.95 96.20
C ARG A 400 -21.21 -93.90 97.08
N GLN A 401 -21.14 -95.20 96.79
CA GLN A 401 -21.87 -96.26 97.47
C GLN A 401 -20.92 -97.14 98.31
N GLY A 402 -19.64 -96.75 98.44
CA GLY A 402 -18.57 -97.53 99.07
C GLY A 402 -18.12 -98.74 98.26
N HIS A 403 -17.04 -99.39 98.72
CA HIS A 403 -16.48 -100.60 98.12
C HIS A 403 -17.56 -101.64 97.82
N TYR A 404 -17.62 -102.12 96.58
CA TYR A 404 -18.47 -103.24 96.19
C TYR A 404 -17.80 -104.57 96.58
N VAL A 405 -17.70 -104.80 97.90
CA VAL A 405 -17.00 -105.94 98.50
C VAL A 405 -17.41 -107.28 97.89
N GLU A 406 -18.69 -107.47 97.57
CA GLU A 406 -19.20 -108.69 96.92
C GLU A 406 -18.53 -108.94 95.55
N GLY A 407 -18.39 -107.89 94.72
CA GLY A 407 -17.76 -107.98 93.41
C GLY A 407 -16.24 -108.13 93.50
N ILE A 408 -15.58 -107.31 94.33
CA ILE A 408 -14.13 -107.40 94.59
C ILE A 408 -13.76 -108.84 94.99
N VAL A 409 -14.53 -109.44 95.90
CA VAL A 409 -14.33 -110.81 96.38
C VAL A 409 -14.65 -111.85 95.30
N ARG A 410 -15.72 -111.65 94.52
CA ARG A 410 -16.11 -112.55 93.43
C ARG A 410 -15.02 -112.62 92.35
N GLU A 411 -14.55 -111.49 91.86
CA GLU A 411 -13.53 -111.43 90.81
C GLU A 411 -12.16 -111.87 91.32
N ALA A 412 -11.76 -111.45 92.52
CA ALA A 412 -10.54 -111.95 93.17
C ALA A 412 -10.52 -113.48 93.29
N ASN A 413 -11.65 -114.12 93.65
CA ASN A 413 -11.75 -115.58 93.70
C ASN A 413 -11.69 -116.23 92.31
N LYS A 414 -12.17 -115.59 91.22
CA LYS A 414 -11.96 -116.08 89.83
C LYS A 414 -10.48 -116.06 89.46
N HIS A 415 -9.76 -115.00 89.85
CA HIS A 415 -8.30 -114.86 89.67
C HIS A 415 -7.48 -115.69 90.67
N GLY A 416 -8.13 -116.43 91.58
CA GLY A 416 -7.51 -117.40 92.50
C GLY A 416 -7.16 -116.88 93.89
N LEU A 417 -7.45 -115.60 94.19
CA LEU A 417 -7.24 -114.98 95.50
C LEU A 417 -8.41 -115.28 96.45
N LYS A 418 -8.12 -115.82 97.63
CA LYS A 418 -9.13 -116.22 98.63
C LYS A 418 -9.36 -115.10 99.65
N ILE A 419 -10.16 -114.11 99.29
CA ILE A 419 -10.52 -112.93 100.14
C ILE A 419 -12.01 -112.91 100.52
N ASN A 420 -12.48 -111.89 101.28
CA ASN A 420 -13.70 -112.01 102.11
C ASN A 420 -14.89 -111.03 101.89
N ASN A 421 -14.92 -109.71 102.11
CA ASN A 421 -13.98 -108.64 102.47
C ASN A 421 -12.93 -108.23 101.41
N ASN A 422 -12.85 -106.91 101.18
CA ASN A 422 -11.80 -106.24 100.42
C ASN A 422 -10.48 -106.22 101.22
N TYR A 423 -9.37 -106.54 100.55
CA TYR A 423 -7.99 -106.41 101.06
C TYR A 423 -7.00 -106.00 99.94
N ILE A 424 -7.52 -105.55 98.78
CA ILE A 424 -6.76 -105.41 97.52
C ILE A 424 -7.14 -104.19 96.68
N GLU A 425 -8.17 -103.43 97.06
CA GLU A 425 -8.65 -102.26 96.34
C GLU A 425 -8.64 -101.04 97.27
N ASP A 426 -7.87 -100.02 96.93
CA ASP A 426 -8.15 -98.64 97.35
C ASP A 426 -8.96 -97.93 96.25
N MET A 427 -9.95 -97.14 96.64
CA MET A 427 -10.85 -96.48 95.69
C MET A 427 -10.88 -94.96 95.83
N TYR A 428 -11.06 -94.29 94.70
CA TYR A 428 -11.42 -92.88 94.66
C TYR A 428 -12.30 -92.61 93.42
N ALA A 429 -12.76 -91.38 93.22
CA ALA A 429 -13.46 -91.01 91.99
C ALA A 429 -13.11 -89.60 91.48
N PHE A 430 -13.33 -89.39 90.18
CA PHE A 430 -13.26 -88.08 89.54
C PHE A 430 -14.38 -87.87 88.54
N PHE A 431 -14.72 -86.60 88.27
CA PHE A 431 -15.72 -86.24 87.26
C PHE A 431 -15.09 -86.19 85.87
N ALA A 432 -15.63 -86.97 84.94
CA ALA A 432 -15.27 -86.91 83.52
C ALA A 432 -16.49 -87.31 82.66
N PRO A 433 -16.69 -86.70 81.49
CA PRO A 433 -17.81 -87.02 80.62
C PRO A 433 -17.69 -88.45 80.07
N LEU A 434 -18.66 -89.33 80.32
CA LEU A 434 -18.61 -90.71 79.83
C LEU A 434 -18.95 -90.82 78.34
N ASP A 435 -19.39 -89.73 77.71
CA ASP A 435 -19.71 -89.64 76.29
C ASP A 435 -18.58 -89.05 75.41
N LYS A 436 -17.45 -88.62 76.01
CA LYS A 436 -16.33 -87.97 75.31
C LYS A 436 -14.98 -88.39 75.87
N PRO A 437 -13.95 -88.60 75.04
CA PRO A 437 -12.60 -88.81 75.55
C PRO A 437 -12.04 -87.53 76.20
N ILE A 438 -11.19 -87.72 77.21
CA ILE A 438 -10.35 -86.70 77.83
C ILE A 438 -8.92 -86.80 77.27
N THR A 439 -8.04 -85.84 77.59
CA THR A 439 -6.62 -85.96 77.21
C THR A 439 -5.89 -86.93 78.15
N MET A 440 -4.80 -87.55 77.70
CA MET A 440 -3.92 -88.35 78.58
C MET A 440 -3.34 -87.48 79.71
N THR A 441 -3.00 -86.22 79.42
CA THR A 441 -2.62 -85.22 80.44
C THR A 441 -3.69 -85.06 81.53
N ASP A 442 -4.98 -85.03 81.18
CA ASP A 442 -6.07 -84.84 82.16
C ASP A 442 -6.47 -86.15 82.86
N ALA A 443 -6.35 -87.31 82.22
CA ALA A 443 -6.47 -88.61 82.89
C ALA A 443 -5.40 -88.73 84.01
N LYS A 444 -4.14 -88.46 83.66
CA LYS A 444 -3.01 -88.43 84.60
C LYS A 444 -3.17 -87.38 85.71
N ARG A 445 -3.76 -86.22 85.42
CA ARG A 445 -4.05 -85.17 86.41
C ARG A 445 -5.04 -85.67 87.46
N ASN A 446 -6.19 -86.19 87.03
CA ASN A 446 -7.21 -86.69 87.96
C ASN A 446 -6.66 -87.82 88.84
N LEU A 447 -5.95 -88.79 88.24
CA LEU A 447 -5.33 -89.89 88.98
C LEU A 447 -4.24 -89.43 89.96
N TYR A 448 -3.47 -88.40 89.63
CA TYR A 448 -2.53 -87.77 90.54
C TYR A 448 -3.25 -87.10 91.72
N ASP A 449 -4.31 -86.33 91.47
CA ASP A 449 -5.06 -85.66 92.52
C ASP A 449 -5.83 -86.65 93.42
N ASN A 450 -6.26 -87.80 92.87
CA ASN A 450 -6.81 -88.94 93.61
C ASN A 450 -5.75 -89.57 94.55
N LEU A 451 -4.57 -89.93 94.02
CA LEU A 451 -3.45 -90.43 94.82
C LEU A 451 -2.99 -89.43 95.89
N LYS A 452 -2.90 -88.14 95.54
CA LYS A 452 -2.55 -87.05 96.46
C LYS A 452 -3.58 -86.93 97.58
N GLY A 453 -4.87 -87.07 97.27
CA GLY A 453 -5.95 -87.09 98.26
C GLY A 453 -5.75 -88.23 99.25
N MET A 454 -5.65 -89.47 98.75
CA MET A 454 -5.49 -90.67 99.58
C MET A 454 -4.18 -90.65 100.40
N LEU A 455 -3.03 -90.41 99.78
CA LEU A 455 -1.72 -90.38 100.45
C LEU A 455 -1.58 -89.24 101.48
N LEU A 456 -2.38 -88.18 101.38
CA LEU A 456 -2.41 -87.08 102.36
C LEU A 456 -3.67 -87.14 103.26
N GLY A 457 -4.23 -88.33 103.47
CA GLY A 457 -5.27 -88.56 104.48
C GLY A 457 -6.62 -87.89 104.19
N ASN A 458 -6.93 -87.61 102.91
CA ASN A 458 -8.17 -87.01 102.42
C ASN A 458 -8.53 -85.62 103.02
N VAL A 459 -7.59 -84.95 103.69
CA VAL A 459 -7.81 -83.78 104.57
C VAL A 459 -8.49 -82.56 103.94
N CYS A 460 -8.40 -82.36 102.63
CA CYS A 460 -8.95 -81.18 101.94
C CYS A 460 -10.24 -81.47 101.13
N ASN A 461 -10.87 -82.64 101.32
CA ASN A 461 -12.05 -83.05 100.58
C ASN A 461 -13.36 -82.57 101.26
N PRO A 462 -14.19 -81.72 100.62
CA PRO A 462 -15.33 -81.08 101.30
C PRO A 462 -16.44 -82.05 101.69
N GLY A 463 -16.61 -82.27 103.00
CA GLY A 463 -17.72 -83.04 103.58
C GLY A 463 -17.37 -84.45 104.04
N SER A 464 -16.13 -84.91 103.81
CA SER A 464 -15.56 -86.10 104.44
C SER A 464 -14.65 -85.73 105.61
N ASN A 465 -14.59 -86.59 106.64
CA ASN A 465 -13.52 -86.52 107.62
C ASN A 465 -12.17 -86.92 106.97
N PRO A 466 -11.03 -86.50 107.53
CA PRO A 466 -9.74 -87.10 107.21
C PRO A 466 -9.75 -88.62 107.45
N GLU A 467 -9.05 -89.36 106.61
CA GLU A 467 -9.01 -90.82 106.61
C GLU A 467 -7.67 -91.28 106.05
N TYR A 468 -6.88 -92.01 106.85
CA TYR A 468 -5.52 -92.41 106.50
C TYR A 468 -5.40 -93.84 105.96
N HIS A 469 -6.50 -94.59 105.89
CA HIS A 469 -6.49 -96.01 105.55
C HIS A 469 -5.90 -96.30 104.16
N HIS A 470 -6.28 -95.52 103.15
CA HIS A 470 -5.71 -95.63 101.80
C HIS A 470 -4.21 -95.30 101.76
N ALA A 471 -3.74 -94.35 102.57
CA ALA A 471 -2.30 -94.10 102.72
C ALA A 471 -1.61 -95.28 103.44
N ASN A 472 -2.28 -95.88 104.43
CA ASN A 472 -1.80 -97.02 105.19
C ASN A 472 -1.52 -98.22 104.26
N ASN A 473 -2.46 -98.51 103.36
CA ASN A 473 -2.43 -99.57 102.35
C ASN A 473 -1.34 -99.34 101.28
N PHE A 474 -1.33 -98.18 100.60
CA PHE A 474 -0.27 -97.85 99.61
C PHE A 474 1.15 -97.86 100.19
N LEU A 475 1.27 -97.69 101.50
CA LEU A 475 2.54 -97.66 102.24
C LEU A 475 2.68 -98.88 103.19
N GLU A 476 2.06 -100.01 102.85
CA GLU A 476 2.33 -101.30 103.52
C GLU A 476 3.77 -101.78 103.27
N GLU A 477 4.34 -102.59 104.15
CA GLU A 477 5.74 -103.02 104.03
C GLU A 477 5.96 -104.12 102.96
N ASP A 478 4.92 -104.88 102.62
CA ASP A 478 5.01 -106.01 101.69
C ASP A 478 5.25 -105.56 100.23
N PRO A 479 6.04 -106.34 99.45
CA PRO A 479 6.15 -106.17 98.02
C PRO A 479 4.91 -106.73 97.32
N ALA A 480 4.20 -105.85 96.60
CA ALA A 480 3.02 -106.18 95.81
C ALA A 480 3.24 -106.07 94.30
N THR A 481 2.40 -106.79 93.57
CA THR A 481 2.11 -106.49 92.16
C THR A 481 0.94 -105.52 92.08
N TYR A 482 1.03 -104.51 91.21
CA TYR A 482 0.08 -103.41 91.16
C TYR A 482 -0.51 -103.20 89.75
N ALA A 483 -1.77 -102.76 89.69
CA ALA A 483 -2.40 -102.16 88.52
C ALA A 483 -3.50 -101.15 88.90
N LEU A 484 -3.96 -100.39 87.91
CA LEU A 484 -5.07 -99.44 87.96
C LEU A 484 -6.13 -99.83 86.91
N SER A 485 -7.40 -99.79 87.27
CA SER A 485 -8.52 -99.81 86.32
C SER A 485 -9.56 -98.73 86.64
N LEU A 486 -10.49 -98.50 85.71
CA LEU A 486 -11.51 -97.45 85.77
C LEU A 486 -12.91 -98.02 85.52
N SER A 487 -13.88 -97.75 86.40
CA SER A 487 -15.32 -98.01 86.17
C SER A 487 -16.10 -96.69 86.04
N ASN A 488 -17.26 -96.72 85.38
CA ASN A 488 -17.82 -95.58 84.64
C ASN A 488 -19.33 -95.45 84.88
N GLN A 489 -19.69 -94.61 85.86
CA GLN A 489 -21.03 -94.55 86.43
C GLN A 489 -21.75 -93.23 86.13
N LYS A 490 -23.07 -93.32 85.93
CA LYS A 490 -23.94 -92.21 85.56
C LYS A 490 -25.05 -92.03 86.58
N GLU A 491 -24.94 -90.99 87.40
CA GLU A 491 -26.01 -90.55 88.30
C GLU A 491 -26.75 -89.34 87.69
N ASN A 492 -27.94 -89.02 88.23
CA ASN A 492 -28.95 -88.19 87.52
C ASN A 492 -28.44 -86.83 87.00
N ASP A 493 -27.49 -86.20 87.68
CA ASP A 493 -26.95 -84.88 87.32
C ASP A 493 -25.45 -84.91 86.93
N TYR A 494 -24.73 -86.02 87.12
CA TYR A 494 -23.27 -86.09 86.92
C TYR A 494 -22.77 -87.45 86.40
N ASP A 495 -21.86 -87.37 85.42
CA ASP A 495 -21.00 -88.46 84.95
C ASP A 495 -19.73 -88.53 85.81
N PHE A 496 -19.32 -89.72 86.26
CA PHE A 496 -18.11 -89.88 87.06
C PHE A 496 -17.44 -91.24 86.86
N VAL A 497 -16.12 -91.24 87.08
CA VAL A 497 -15.24 -92.40 86.95
C VAL A 497 -14.80 -92.82 88.34
N THR A 498 -15.04 -94.07 88.71
CA THR A 498 -14.42 -94.69 89.90
C THR A 498 -13.07 -95.27 89.50
N THR A 499 -12.08 -95.05 90.34
CA THR A 499 -10.69 -95.49 90.16
C THR A 499 -10.42 -96.64 91.11
N HIS A 500 -9.89 -97.74 90.58
CA HIS A 500 -9.61 -98.95 91.34
C HIS A 500 -8.09 -99.15 91.37
N PHE A 501 -7.48 -98.83 92.50
CA PHE A 501 -6.05 -99.01 92.72
C PHE A 501 -5.85 -100.40 93.32
N ILE A 502 -5.40 -101.35 92.50
CA ILE A 502 -5.31 -102.76 92.89
C ILE A 502 -3.89 -103.17 93.22
N ASN A 503 -3.65 -103.57 94.47
CA ASN A 503 -2.41 -104.19 94.95
C ASN A 503 -2.66 -105.64 95.35
N VAL A 504 -1.74 -106.53 94.94
CA VAL A 504 -1.73 -107.94 95.36
C VAL A 504 -0.35 -108.24 95.94
N THR A 505 -0.28 -108.31 97.27
CA THR A 505 0.92 -108.62 98.04
C THR A 505 1.37 -110.08 97.89
N SER A 506 2.61 -110.35 98.29
CA SER A 506 3.20 -111.70 98.29
C SER A 506 3.46 -112.25 99.71
N GLY A 507 3.01 -111.55 100.76
CA GLY A 507 3.19 -111.91 102.16
C GLY A 507 2.00 -112.62 102.82
N GLN A 508 2.14 -112.93 104.12
CA GLN A 508 1.08 -113.43 104.99
C GLN A 508 1.06 -112.62 106.29
N HIS A 509 0.14 -111.66 106.40
CA HIS A 509 -0.04 -110.89 107.64
C HIS A 509 -1.52 -110.78 108.05
N ALA A 510 -1.74 -110.50 109.34
CA ALA A 510 -3.05 -110.45 109.98
C ALA A 510 -3.41 -109.02 110.39
N ILE A 511 -4.67 -108.65 110.26
CA ILE A 511 -5.18 -107.30 110.54
C ILE A 511 -5.45 -107.13 112.03
N ALA A 512 -5.05 -105.98 112.58
CA ALA A 512 -5.42 -105.55 113.92
C ALA A 512 -6.91 -105.14 113.94
N GLY A 513 -7.83 -106.10 114.14
CA GLY A 513 -9.27 -105.79 114.04
C GLY A 513 -10.26 -106.92 114.34
N GLY A 514 -9.86 -108.02 114.99
CA GLY A 514 -10.79 -109.06 115.46
C GLY A 514 -11.49 -109.91 114.39
N GLY A 515 -11.23 -109.66 113.10
CA GLY A 515 -11.69 -110.48 111.97
C GLY A 515 -10.80 -111.69 111.69
N THR A 516 -11.32 -112.68 110.98
CA THR A 516 -10.57 -113.89 110.59
C THR A 516 -9.42 -113.55 109.63
N ALA A 517 -8.24 -114.15 109.83
CA ALA A 517 -7.09 -113.94 108.95
C ALA A 517 -7.28 -114.61 107.58
N TYR A 518 -6.88 -113.93 106.50
CA TYR A 518 -6.93 -114.44 105.14
C TYR A 518 -5.55 -114.79 104.60
N THR A 519 -5.49 -115.92 103.87
CA THR A 519 -4.27 -116.40 103.25
C THR A 519 -4.22 -115.94 101.81
N GLY A 520 -3.45 -114.88 101.54
CA GLY A 520 -3.11 -114.40 100.19
C GLY A 520 -2.23 -115.35 99.36
N VAL A 521 -2.32 -116.67 99.61
CA VAL A 521 -1.49 -117.70 98.99
C VAL A 521 -2.37 -118.63 98.16
N ALA A 522 -2.37 -118.41 96.85
CA ALA A 522 -2.91 -119.36 95.89
C ALA A 522 -1.93 -120.54 95.73
N ASP A 523 -2.26 -121.67 96.37
CA ASP A 523 -1.48 -122.92 96.29
C ASP A 523 -1.65 -123.58 94.89
N ILE A 524 -0.96 -123.01 93.91
CA ILE A 524 -0.64 -123.49 92.55
C ILE A 524 -1.77 -124.26 91.82
N SER A 525 -2.71 -123.55 91.19
CA SER A 525 -3.57 -124.14 90.16
C SER A 525 -2.82 -124.26 88.82
N LYS A 526 -2.50 -125.49 88.40
CA LYS A 526 -1.60 -125.77 87.26
C LYS A 526 -2.21 -125.59 85.87
N HIS A 527 -3.27 -124.79 85.72
CA HIS A 527 -4.15 -124.78 84.53
C HIS A 527 -4.47 -123.41 83.91
N ASN A 528 -3.81 -122.33 84.33
CA ASN A 528 -3.62 -121.16 83.46
C ASN A 528 -2.13 -120.75 83.48
N GLY A 529 -1.55 -120.60 82.28
CA GLY A 529 -0.10 -120.49 82.11
C GLY A 529 0.45 -119.08 82.32
N GLY A 530 0.52 -118.61 83.56
CA GLY A 530 1.08 -117.31 83.91
C GLY A 530 1.80 -117.33 85.26
N SER A 531 3.12 -117.52 85.24
CA SER A 531 3.95 -117.12 86.40
C SER A 531 3.98 -115.59 86.47
N TRP A 532 4.01 -115.04 87.68
CA TRP A 532 4.06 -113.59 87.92
C TRP A 532 5.51 -113.09 87.72
N ILE A 533 5.95 -113.07 86.45
CA ILE A 533 7.32 -112.77 86.03
C ILE A 533 7.48 -111.26 85.75
N LYS A 534 8.63 -110.71 86.17
CA LYS A 534 9.08 -109.36 85.81
C LYS A 534 9.45 -109.27 84.32
N ASP A 535 8.89 -108.29 83.61
CA ASP A 535 9.04 -108.05 82.17
C ASP A 535 10.53 -107.90 81.74
N PRO A 536 11.04 -108.65 80.72
CA PRO A 536 12.48 -108.65 80.39
C PRO A 536 12.91 -107.59 79.34
N ASP A 537 13.72 -106.62 79.79
CA ASP A 537 14.68 -105.78 79.03
C ASP A 537 14.31 -105.33 77.59
N ALA A 538 13.19 -104.60 77.44
CA ALA A 538 12.90 -103.85 76.21
C ALA A 538 14.06 -102.90 75.79
N ASP A 539 14.80 -102.38 76.76
CA ASP A 539 15.94 -101.47 76.56
C ASP A 539 17.13 -102.11 75.83
N LEU A 540 17.25 -103.45 75.81
CA LEU A 540 18.31 -104.11 75.05
C LEU A 540 18.05 -104.03 73.55
N GLU A 541 16.79 -104.11 73.12
CA GLU A 541 16.43 -104.00 71.70
C GLU A 541 16.57 -102.54 71.20
N ILE A 542 16.15 -101.57 72.02
CA ILE A 542 16.30 -100.13 71.72
C ILE A 542 17.80 -99.75 71.60
N ARG A 543 18.67 -100.24 72.51
CA ARG A 543 20.14 -100.04 72.44
C ARG A 543 20.74 -100.55 71.12
N ASN A 544 20.28 -101.71 70.64
CA ASN A 544 20.74 -102.28 69.38
C ASN A 544 20.29 -101.47 68.16
N GLU A 545 19.05 -100.96 68.13
CA GLU A 545 18.59 -100.14 67.00
C GLU A 545 19.30 -98.77 66.93
N ILE A 546 19.52 -98.10 68.06
CA ILE A 546 20.30 -96.84 68.14
C ILE A 546 21.68 -97.03 67.51
N THR A 547 22.41 -98.07 67.94
CA THR A 547 23.77 -98.39 67.47
C THR A 547 23.81 -98.59 65.94
N GLN A 548 22.83 -99.29 65.38
CA GLN A 548 22.75 -99.52 63.93
C GLN A 548 22.43 -98.24 63.13
N LEU A 549 21.66 -97.31 63.69
CA LEU A 549 21.33 -96.04 63.02
C LEU A 549 22.55 -95.11 63.01
N GLU A 550 23.27 -95.00 64.12
CA GLU A 550 24.47 -94.17 64.26
C GLU A 550 25.57 -94.56 63.26
N GLN A 551 25.83 -95.87 63.10
CA GLN A 551 26.78 -96.39 62.09
C GLN A 551 26.39 -96.01 60.64
N LYS A 552 25.10 -95.80 60.36
CA LYS A 552 24.58 -95.49 59.01
C LYS A 552 24.49 -93.98 58.75
N GLN A 553 24.42 -93.14 59.81
CA GLN A 553 24.24 -91.69 59.72
C GLN A 553 25.32 -91.00 58.87
N GLY A 554 26.61 -91.27 59.14
CA GLY A 554 27.73 -90.63 58.45
C GLY A 554 27.73 -90.88 56.94
N ASN A 555 27.37 -92.10 56.52
CA ASN A 555 27.28 -92.48 55.12
C ASN A 555 26.15 -91.74 54.39
N GLN A 556 24.97 -91.59 55.01
CA GLN A 556 23.87 -90.84 54.39
C GLN A 556 24.14 -89.33 54.36
N LEU A 557 24.79 -88.78 55.38
CA LEU A 557 25.21 -87.37 55.40
C LEU A 557 26.22 -87.07 54.26
N ALA A 558 27.13 -88.00 53.97
CA ALA A 558 28.07 -87.88 52.85
C ALA A 558 27.35 -87.83 51.48
N VAL A 559 26.36 -88.70 51.24
CA VAL A 559 25.53 -88.70 50.01
C VAL A 559 24.73 -87.41 49.87
N LEU A 560 24.11 -86.93 50.96
CA LEU A 560 23.38 -85.67 50.99
C LEU A 560 24.28 -84.47 50.63
N ASN A 561 25.49 -84.42 51.18
CA ASN A 561 26.47 -83.37 50.88
C ASN A 561 27.02 -83.49 49.44
N GLN A 562 27.21 -84.70 48.91
CA GLN A 562 27.57 -84.91 47.50
C GLN A 562 26.51 -84.34 46.55
N PHE A 563 25.22 -84.57 46.82
CA PHE A 563 24.14 -84.00 46.01
C PHE A 563 24.05 -82.46 46.11
N LYS A 564 24.32 -81.88 47.30
CA LYS A 564 24.40 -80.42 47.51
C LYS A 564 25.55 -79.79 46.71
N ASN A 565 26.73 -80.43 46.68
CA ASN A 565 27.86 -79.95 45.89
C ASN A 565 27.55 -79.97 44.38
N GLN A 566 26.97 -81.06 43.88
CA GLN A 566 26.50 -81.16 42.48
C GLN A 566 25.45 -80.10 42.12
N LEU A 567 24.59 -79.72 43.07
CA LEU A 567 23.62 -78.63 42.89
C LEU A 567 24.29 -77.25 42.78
N SER A 568 25.38 -77.02 43.52
CA SER A 568 26.19 -75.79 43.41
C SER A 568 26.78 -75.64 42.01
N ASP A 569 27.45 -76.68 41.50
CA ASP A 569 28.06 -76.68 40.16
C ASP A 569 27.03 -76.43 39.04
N LEU A 570 25.86 -77.08 39.13
CA LEU A 570 24.77 -76.88 38.19
C LEU A 570 24.11 -75.50 38.32
N THR A 571 24.11 -74.90 39.51
CA THR A 571 23.64 -73.53 39.73
C THR A 571 24.56 -72.51 39.06
N ASN A 572 25.88 -72.66 39.20
CA ASN A 572 26.86 -71.82 38.54
C ASN A 572 26.80 -71.96 37.01
N LYS A 573 26.63 -73.19 36.49
CA LYS A 573 26.42 -73.43 35.05
C LYS A 573 25.15 -72.78 34.51
N ALA A 574 24.03 -72.84 35.24
CA ALA A 574 22.79 -72.18 34.86
C ALA A 574 22.94 -70.63 34.87
N MET A 575 23.58 -70.06 35.89
CA MET A 575 23.81 -68.61 35.97
C MET A 575 24.64 -68.08 34.78
N ASN A 576 25.70 -68.79 34.41
CA ASN A 576 26.55 -68.43 33.27
C ASN A 576 25.81 -68.57 31.92
N ALA A 577 24.94 -69.57 31.79
CA ALA A 577 24.12 -69.76 30.60
C ALA A 577 23.05 -68.65 30.43
N GLU A 578 22.39 -68.25 31.52
CA GLU A 578 21.46 -67.10 31.52
C GLU A 578 22.18 -65.80 31.16
N LEU A 579 23.35 -65.53 31.76
CA LEU A 579 24.14 -64.33 31.45
C LEU A 579 24.51 -64.28 29.95
N SER A 580 24.91 -65.40 29.36
CA SER A 580 25.22 -65.51 27.93
C SER A 580 23.98 -65.31 27.05
N TYR A 581 22.85 -65.90 27.41
CA TYR A 581 21.57 -65.75 26.70
C TYR A 581 21.08 -64.30 26.73
N SER A 582 21.04 -63.68 27.91
CA SER A 582 20.62 -62.29 28.09
C SER A 582 21.54 -61.30 27.34
N SER A 583 22.86 -61.53 27.32
CA SER A 583 23.80 -60.72 26.52
C SER A 583 23.55 -60.86 25.01
N THR A 584 23.41 -62.08 24.50
CA THR A 584 23.12 -62.34 23.07
C THR A 584 21.77 -61.74 22.65
N LYS A 585 20.77 -61.80 23.54
CA LYS A 585 19.44 -61.19 23.33
C LYS A 585 19.51 -59.67 23.20
N ALA A 586 20.32 -58.99 24.01
CA ALA A 586 20.52 -57.55 23.90
C ALA A 586 21.19 -57.16 22.57
N GLN A 587 22.18 -57.92 22.13
CA GLN A 587 22.84 -57.71 20.82
C GLN A 587 21.86 -57.90 19.66
N ALA A 588 21.03 -58.95 19.68
CA ALA A 588 19.99 -59.21 18.68
C ALA A 588 18.99 -58.04 18.54
N VAL A 589 18.55 -57.45 19.66
CA VAL A 589 17.67 -56.27 19.67
C VAL A 589 18.34 -55.07 19.00
N GLN A 590 19.60 -54.78 19.34
CA GLN A 590 20.34 -53.65 18.77
C GLN A 590 20.57 -53.80 17.25
N ILE A 591 20.86 -55.03 16.79
CA ILE A 591 21.06 -55.32 15.37
C ILE A 591 19.74 -55.17 14.59
N LYS A 592 18.62 -55.63 15.14
CA LYS A 592 17.28 -55.45 14.53
C LYS A 592 16.87 -53.98 14.45
N ALA A 593 17.14 -53.19 15.48
CA ALA A 593 16.92 -51.74 15.46
C ALA A 593 17.76 -51.05 14.36
N ASN A 594 19.03 -51.43 14.18
CA ASN A 594 19.89 -50.92 13.12
C ASN A 594 19.38 -51.31 11.71
N LEU A 595 18.87 -52.54 11.54
CA LEU A 595 18.34 -53.04 10.28
C LEU A 595 17.09 -52.25 9.83
N VAL A 596 16.14 -52.01 10.74
CA VAL A 596 14.94 -51.17 10.50
C VAL A 596 15.34 -49.71 10.19
N ASN A 597 16.39 -49.19 10.83
CA ASN A 597 16.91 -47.85 10.59
C ASN A 597 17.46 -47.72 9.15
N PHE A 598 18.20 -48.72 8.66
CA PHE A 598 18.70 -48.76 7.28
C PHE A 598 17.56 -48.92 6.25
N GLN A 599 16.59 -49.81 6.48
CA GLN A 599 15.40 -49.94 5.63
C GLN A 599 14.63 -48.62 5.51
N THR A 600 14.41 -47.94 6.64
CA THR A 600 13.69 -46.65 6.69
C THR A 600 14.41 -45.56 5.90
N LYS A 601 15.74 -45.46 6.03
CA LYS A 601 16.58 -44.51 5.27
C LYS A 601 16.61 -44.83 3.77
N LEU A 602 16.67 -46.11 3.43
CA LEU A 602 16.64 -46.59 2.05
C LEU A 602 15.31 -46.23 1.36
N GLY A 603 14.17 -46.50 2.00
CA GLY A 603 12.85 -46.17 1.46
C GLY A 603 12.66 -44.67 1.21
N LYS A 604 13.06 -43.81 2.17
CA LYS A 604 13.05 -42.35 1.97
C LYS A 604 13.90 -41.92 0.77
N LYS A 605 15.12 -42.46 0.64
CA LYS A 605 16.01 -42.12 -0.47
C LYS A 605 15.52 -42.62 -1.83
N GLN A 606 14.88 -43.79 -1.88
CA GLN A 606 14.19 -44.29 -3.07
C GLN A 606 13.03 -43.38 -3.48
N GLN A 607 12.24 -42.88 -2.51
CA GLN A 607 11.17 -41.91 -2.76
C GLN A 607 11.71 -40.57 -3.27
N GLU A 608 12.77 -40.02 -2.65
CA GLU A 608 13.44 -38.81 -3.15
C GLU A 608 13.92 -38.97 -4.60
N LEU A 609 14.50 -40.12 -4.96
CA LEU A 609 14.94 -40.41 -6.32
C LEU A 609 13.77 -40.58 -7.30
N ALA A 610 12.64 -41.16 -6.87
CA ALA A 610 11.44 -41.29 -7.69
C ALA A 610 10.86 -39.92 -8.05
N THR A 611 10.69 -39.04 -7.05
CA THR A 611 10.25 -37.66 -7.24
C THR A 611 11.24 -36.87 -8.10
N GLY A 612 12.54 -36.95 -7.80
CA GLY A 612 13.59 -36.28 -8.58
C GLY A 612 13.68 -36.75 -10.03
N LYS A 613 13.34 -38.02 -10.32
CA LYS A 613 13.19 -38.52 -11.71
C LYS A 613 11.96 -37.96 -12.40
N LYS A 614 10.82 -37.85 -11.73
CA LYS A 614 9.61 -37.23 -12.30
C LYS A 614 9.87 -35.76 -12.65
N ASN A 615 10.37 -34.98 -11.71
CA ASN A 615 10.68 -33.56 -11.93
C ASN A 615 11.65 -33.35 -13.11
N LEU A 616 12.59 -34.29 -13.34
CA LEU A 616 13.51 -34.25 -14.48
C LEU A 616 12.85 -34.54 -15.84
N ILE A 617 11.71 -35.25 -15.86
CA ILE A 617 10.88 -35.41 -17.07
C ILE A 617 10.07 -34.14 -17.30
N ASP A 618 9.41 -33.64 -16.26
CA ASP A 618 8.56 -32.45 -16.31
C ASP A 618 9.38 -31.21 -16.77
N LEU A 619 10.58 -31.00 -16.21
CA LEU A 619 11.52 -29.96 -16.65
C LEU A 619 11.98 -30.11 -18.10
N LYS A 620 12.21 -31.35 -18.58
CA LYS A 620 12.60 -31.59 -19.98
C LYS A 620 11.47 -31.31 -20.97
N GLN A 621 10.22 -31.54 -20.58
CA GLN A 621 9.05 -31.16 -21.37
C GLN A 621 8.90 -29.63 -21.41
N LYS A 622 9.10 -28.95 -20.27
CA LYS A 622 9.12 -27.48 -20.20
C LYS A 622 10.22 -26.88 -21.10
N LEU A 623 11.44 -27.40 -21.04
CA LEU A 623 12.56 -26.96 -21.88
C LEU A 623 12.23 -27.04 -23.39
N VAL A 624 11.48 -28.06 -23.84
CA VAL A 624 11.04 -28.17 -25.25
C VAL A 624 10.03 -27.07 -25.61
N SER A 625 9.05 -26.80 -24.73
CA SER A 625 8.08 -25.70 -24.89
C SER A 625 8.77 -24.33 -24.96
N ASP A 626 9.72 -24.08 -24.07
CA ASP A 626 10.39 -22.79 -23.97
C ASP A 626 11.37 -22.56 -25.14
N ASN A 627 12.00 -23.63 -25.67
CA ASN A 627 12.77 -23.55 -26.92
C ASN A 627 11.87 -23.25 -28.15
N SER A 628 10.65 -23.79 -28.21
CA SER A 628 9.68 -23.43 -29.24
C SER A 628 9.31 -21.94 -29.14
N THR A 629 9.03 -21.48 -27.91
CA THR A 629 8.68 -20.08 -27.61
C THR A 629 9.82 -19.12 -27.98
N LEU A 630 11.07 -19.47 -27.66
CA LEU A 630 12.27 -18.72 -28.06
C LEU A 630 12.43 -18.65 -29.58
N THR A 631 12.19 -19.77 -30.27
CA THR A 631 12.23 -19.83 -31.75
C THR A 631 11.18 -18.92 -32.37
N GLU A 632 9.94 -18.96 -31.89
CA GLU A 632 8.88 -18.06 -32.33
C GLU A 632 9.18 -16.59 -32.06
N ALA A 633 9.66 -16.24 -30.86
CA ALA A 633 10.01 -14.87 -30.50
C ALA A 633 11.13 -14.31 -31.40
N LYS A 634 12.15 -15.14 -31.67
CA LYS A 634 13.26 -14.81 -32.58
C LYS A 634 12.76 -14.51 -33.99
N ASP A 635 11.85 -15.34 -34.49
CA ASP A 635 11.33 -15.23 -35.84
C ASP A 635 10.36 -14.04 -36.00
N LYS A 636 9.54 -13.76 -34.97
CA LYS A 636 8.68 -12.56 -34.88
C LYS A 636 9.53 -11.28 -34.87
N LEU A 637 10.57 -11.21 -34.03
CA LEU A 637 11.51 -10.08 -33.98
C LEU A 637 12.28 -9.89 -35.30
N LYS A 638 12.74 -10.98 -35.93
CA LYS A 638 13.43 -10.95 -37.24
C LYS A 638 12.52 -10.41 -38.35
N LYS A 639 11.27 -10.88 -38.42
CA LYS A 639 10.25 -10.40 -39.37
C LYS A 639 9.91 -8.92 -39.13
N PHE A 640 9.78 -8.50 -37.88
CA PHE A 640 9.54 -7.11 -37.52
C PHE A 640 10.68 -6.18 -37.97
N ASN A 641 11.94 -6.50 -37.62
CA ASN A 641 13.09 -5.65 -37.97
C ASN A 641 13.21 -5.47 -39.51
N ALA A 642 13.03 -6.54 -40.29
CA ALA A 642 13.05 -6.47 -41.76
C ALA A 642 11.89 -5.65 -42.39
N ILE A 643 10.87 -5.29 -41.62
CA ILE A 643 9.80 -4.35 -42.00
C ILE A 643 10.17 -2.93 -41.54
N GLN A 644 10.60 -2.77 -40.28
CA GLN A 644 11.02 -1.49 -39.70
C GLN A 644 12.14 -0.84 -40.52
N ASP A 645 13.15 -1.61 -40.95
CA ASP A 645 14.27 -1.10 -41.78
C ASP A 645 13.79 -0.52 -43.13
N LYS A 646 12.73 -1.11 -43.73
CA LYS A 646 12.12 -0.59 -44.96
C LYS A 646 11.37 0.72 -44.71
N TYR A 647 10.68 0.84 -43.58
CA TYR A 647 10.02 2.09 -43.20
C TYR A 647 11.03 3.19 -42.84
N VAL A 648 12.17 2.85 -42.23
CA VAL A 648 13.28 3.80 -42.02
C VAL A 648 13.81 4.31 -43.37
N GLN A 649 14.02 3.42 -44.35
CA GLN A 649 14.47 3.83 -45.68
C GLN A 649 13.44 4.71 -46.41
N ASP A 650 12.14 4.35 -46.39
CA ASP A 650 11.05 5.17 -46.95
C ASP A 650 11.04 6.58 -46.31
N TYR A 651 11.06 6.65 -44.97
CA TYR A 651 11.08 7.91 -44.24
C TYR A 651 12.27 8.81 -44.63
N GLN A 652 13.49 8.26 -44.67
CA GLN A 652 14.67 9.06 -45.03
C GLN A 652 14.59 9.59 -46.48
N GLN A 653 14.06 8.80 -47.43
CA GLN A 653 13.82 9.27 -48.80
C GLN A 653 12.77 10.40 -48.85
N LYS A 654 11.63 10.24 -48.17
CA LYS A 654 10.57 11.27 -48.14
C LYS A 654 11.05 12.56 -47.43
N LYS A 655 11.82 12.42 -46.36
CA LYS A 655 12.46 13.54 -45.63
C LYS A 655 13.46 14.30 -46.50
N ALA A 656 14.30 13.60 -47.26
CA ALA A 656 15.23 14.23 -48.20
C ALA A 656 14.49 15.00 -49.30
N GLU A 657 13.38 14.46 -49.82
CA GLU A 657 12.58 15.16 -50.84
C GLU A 657 11.89 16.42 -50.27
N TYR A 658 11.31 16.35 -49.06
CA TYR A 658 10.80 17.53 -48.36
C TYR A 658 11.86 18.65 -48.25
N GLN A 659 13.10 18.32 -47.86
CA GLN A 659 14.18 19.30 -47.74
C GLN A 659 14.55 19.96 -49.08
N LYS A 660 14.49 19.22 -50.21
CA LYS A 660 14.63 19.83 -51.55
C LYS A 660 13.50 20.82 -51.82
N GLN A 661 12.25 20.41 -51.62
CA GLN A 661 11.08 21.26 -51.91
C GLN A 661 11.07 22.53 -51.04
N LYS A 662 11.47 22.41 -49.77
CA LYS A 662 11.69 23.52 -48.83
C LYS A 662 12.81 24.47 -49.30
N THR A 663 13.92 23.93 -49.81
CA THR A 663 15.02 24.74 -50.39
C THR A 663 14.55 25.51 -51.64
N VAL A 664 13.71 24.90 -52.49
CA VAL A 664 13.10 25.58 -53.65
C VAL A 664 12.15 26.69 -53.19
N LEU A 665 11.32 26.43 -52.17
CA LEU A 665 10.40 27.40 -51.57
C LEU A 665 11.14 28.65 -51.06
N ASP A 666 12.19 28.46 -50.27
CA ASP A 666 12.91 29.58 -49.63
C ASP A 666 13.69 30.42 -50.65
N ASN A 667 14.20 29.80 -51.72
CA ASN A 667 14.82 30.51 -52.84
C ASN A 667 13.79 31.25 -53.70
N LEU A 668 12.56 30.75 -53.82
CA LEU A 668 11.47 31.43 -54.51
C LEU A 668 10.95 32.62 -53.70
N ALA A 669 10.87 32.50 -52.37
CA ALA A 669 10.50 33.61 -51.47
C ALA A 669 11.46 34.80 -51.62
N LYS A 670 12.78 34.54 -51.66
CA LYS A 670 13.80 35.58 -51.93
C LYS A 670 13.57 36.27 -53.28
N LYS A 671 13.23 35.52 -54.33
CA LYS A 671 12.93 36.07 -55.67
C LYS A 671 11.66 36.93 -55.68
N VAL A 672 10.62 36.56 -54.93
CA VAL A 672 9.40 37.38 -54.76
C VAL A 672 9.72 38.70 -54.04
N GLN A 673 10.48 38.64 -52.96
CA GLN A 673 10.87 39.84 -52.20
C GLN A 673 11.69 40.83 -53.05
N HIS A 674 12.60 40.32 -53.89
CA HIS A 674 13.35 41.18 -54.83
C HIS A 674 12.46 41.83 -55.91
N GLN A 675 11.49 41.09 -56.46
CA GLN A 675 10.51 41.66 -57.41
C GLN A 675 9.60 42.71 -56.75
N LYS A 676 9.28 42.55 -55.46
CA LYS A 676 8.56 43.57 -54.68
C LYS A 676 9.34 44.88 -54.60
N GLN A 677 10.61 44.82 -54.20
CA GLN A 677 11.49 45.99 -54.09
C GLN A 677 11.65 46.73 -55.43
N ASN A 678 11.80 45.98 -56.53
CA ASN A 678 11.87 46.54 -57.87
C ASN A 678 10.58 47.29 -58.28
N LEU A 679 9.41 46.71 -57.99
CA LEU A 679 8.11 47.36 -58.20
C LEU A 679 7.97 48.65 -57.36
N GLU A 680 8.37 48.61 -56.09
CA GLU A 680 8.32 49.78 -55.19
C GLU A 680 9.18 50.94 -55.71
N GLN A 681 10.42 50.66 -56.17
CA GLN A 681 11.30 51.66 -56.81
C GLN A 681 10.71 52.24 -58.10
N MET A 682 10.07 51.40 -58.94
CA MET A 682 9.44 51.85 -60.18
C MET A 682 8.22 52.75 -59.94
N ILE A 683 7.46 52.50 -58.87
CA ILE A 683 6.34 53.34 -58.42
C ILE A 683 6.87 54.68 -57.88
N GLU A 684 7.94 54.67 -57.08
CA GLU A 684 8.57 55.90 -56.57
C GLU A 684 9.03 56.82 -57.73
N LYS A 685 9.68 56.25 -58.75
CA LYS A 685 10.06 56.97 -59.97
C LYS A 685 8.84 57.53 -60.72
N GLN A 686 7.74 56.78 -60.80
CA GLN A 686 6.49 57.26 -61.41
C GLN A 686 5.94 58.49 -60.67
N ASN A 687 5.93 58.46 -59.34
CA ASN A 687 5.44 59.57 -58.52
C ASN A 687 6.29 60.84 -58.68
N LYS A 688 7.62 60.69 -58.78
CA LYS A 688 8.55 61.79 -59.05
C LYS A 688 8.28 62.46 -60.41
N LEU A 689 8.07 61.67 -61.47
CA LEU A 689 7.71 62.17 -62.81
C LEU A 689 6.34 62.88 -62.83
N ILE A 690 5.37 62.41 -62.04
CA ILE A 690 4.07 63.08 -61.89
C ILE A 690 4.22 64.46 -61.24
N SER A 691 5.05 64.61 -60.19
CA SER A 691 5.32 65.95 -59.59
C SER A 691 5.92 66.90 -60.62
N PHE A 692 6.96 66.48 -61.33
CA PHE A 692 7.61 67.28 -62.36
C PHE A 692 6.66 67.70 -63.49
N THR A 693 5.74 66.81 -63.91
CA THR A 693 4.71 67.14 -64.91
C THR A 693 3.79 68.26 -64.41
N ASN A 694 3.33 68.17 -63.15
CA ASN A 694 2.48 69.20 -62.54
C ASN A 694 3.19 70.56 -62.37
N GLU A 695 4.52 70.57 -62.27
CA GLU A 695 5.34 71.78 -62.19
C GLU A 695 5.54 72.40 -63.59
N ALA A 696 5.82 71.59 -64.61
CA ALA A 696 5.90 72.04 -66.00
C ALA A 696 4.57 72.63 -66.51
N GLU A 697 3.43 72.04 -66.16
CA GLU A 697 2.10 72.57 -66.51
C GLU A 697 1.81 73.93 -65.86
N LYS A 698 2.27 74.16 -64.62
CA LYS A 698 2.20 75.49 -63.97
C LYS A 698 3.07 76.52 -64.68
N ALA A 699 4.25 76.13 -65.17
CA ALA A 699 5.13 77.01 -65.94
C ALA A 699 4.46 77.46 -67.25
N VAL A 700 3.75 76.57 -67.96
CA VAL A 700 2.93 76.92 -69.13
C VAL A 700 1.91 78.01 -68.76
N GLN A 701 1.07 77.78 -67.75
CA GLN A 701 0.02 78.72 -67.36
C GLN A 701 0.60 80.09 -66.95
N LEU A 702 1.69 80.11 -66.18
CA LEU A 702 2.35 81.35 -65.78
C LEU A 702 2.91 82.10 -67.00
N SER A 703 3.50 81.40 -67.97
CA SER A 703 4.02 82.04 -69.19
C SER A 703 2.91 82.58 -70.11
N GLN A 704 1.75 81.92 -70.19
CA GLN A 704 0.59 82.41 -70.95
C GLN A 704 0.03 83.70 -70.32
N ASN A 705 -0.17 83.71 -68.99
CA ASN A 705 -0.68 84.87 -68.26
C ASN A 705 0.20 86.14 -68.35
N VAL A 706 1.44 86.02 -68.85
CA VAL A 706 2.35 87.15 -69.14
C VAL A 706 2.22 87.59 -70.60
N LEU A 707 2.02 86.65 -71.54
CA LEU A 707 1.78 86.95 -72.94
C LEU A 707 0.50 87.78 -73.12
N ASP A 708 -0.60 87.33 -72.54
CA ASP A 708 -1.93 87.95 -72.66
C ASP A 708 -1.91 89.44 -72.26
N LYS A 709 -1.05 89.82 -71.30
CA LYS A 709 -0.89 91.20 -70.80
C LYS A 709 -0.12 92.11 -71.76
N GLU A 710 0.94 91.60 -72.38
CA GLU A 710 1.70 92.39 -73.36
C GLU A 710 0.90 92.54 -74.66
N GLU A 711 0.06 91.55 -75.02
CA GLU A 711 -0.89 91.67 -76.13
C GLU A 711 -1.97 92.74 -75.86
N GLN A 712 -2.56 92.78 -74.65
CA GLN A 712 -3.48 93.87 -74.26
C GLN A 712 -2.81 95.25 -74.38
N HIS A 713 -1.58 95.39 -73.87
CA HIS A 713 -0.84 96.65 -73.92
C HIS A 713 -0.58 97.14 -75.36
N GLN A 714 -0.39 96.21 -76.31
CA GLN A 714 -0.26 96.55 -77.74
C GLN A 714 -1.55 97.17 -78.31
N GLU A 715 -2.72 96.64 -77.95
CA GLU A 715 -4.02 97.12 -78.43
C GLU A 715 -4.34 98.53 -77.92
N GLU A 716 -4.01 98.83 -76.67
CA GLU A 716 -4.15 100.16 -76.06
C GLU A 716 -3.32 101.22 -76.80
N ILE A 717 -2.05 100.93 -77.11
CA ILE A 717 -1.16 101.82 -77.87
C ILE A 717 -1.73 102.11 -79.27
N MET A 718 -2.12 101.07 -80.01
CA MET A 718 -2.66 101.22 -81.37
C MET A 718 -3.96 102.04 -81.39
N THR A 719 -4.80 101.89 -80.37
CA THR A 719 -6.07 102.62 -80.24
C THR A 719 -5.84 104.12 -80.07
N VAL A 720 -4.97 104.53 -79.15
CA VAL A 720 -4.68 105.96 -78.89
C VAL A 720 -3.95 106.61 -80.07
N GLN A 721 -3.02 105.90 -80.71
CA GLN A 721 -2.32 106.40 -81.91
C GLN A 721 -3.29 106.66 -83.08
N GLY A 722 -4.31 105.80 -83.24
CA GLY A 722 -5.38 105.98 -84.23
C GLY A 722 -6.31 107.17 -83.93
N GLN A 723 -6.46 107.56 -82.66
CA GLN A 723 -7.24 108.74 -82.26
C GLN A 723 -6.48 110.04 -82.56
N ALA A 724 -5.20 110.13 -82.19
CA ALA A 724 -4.36 111.31 -82.43
C ALA A 724 -4.33 111.69 -83.93
N THR A 725 -4.16 110.69 -84.80
CA THR A 725 -4.12 110.87 -86.26
C THR A 725 -5.39 111.53 -86.81
N LYS A 726 -6.58 111.13 -86.32
CA LYS A 726 -7.87 111.69 -86.76
C LYS A 726 -8.10 113.12 -86.27
N LEU A 727 -7.59 113.48 -85.10
CA LEU A 727 -7.70 114.84 -84.55
C LEU A 727 -6.79 115.83 -85.29
N GLN A 728 -5.58 115.40 -85.71
CA GLN A 728 -4.69 116.20 -86.56
C GLN A 728 -5.39 116.59 -87.88
N GLU A 729 -5.95 115.61 -88.59
CA GLU A 729 -6.71 115.86 -89.82
C GLU A 729 -7.87 116.87 -89.65
N GLN A 730 -8.55 116.86 -88.50
CA GLN A 730 -9.64 117.80 -88.22
C GLN A 730 -9.13 119.21 -87.96
N PHE A 731 -8.01 119.35 -87.25
CA PHE A 731 -7.38 120.65 -86.95
C PHE A 731 -6.97 121.37 -88.25
N ASP A 732 -6.29 120.66 -89.15
CA ASP A 732 -5.82 121.22 -90.42
C ASP A 732 -6.98 121.66 -91.33
N LYS A 733 -8.07 120.89 -91.35
CA LYS A 733 -9.30 121.22 -92.09
C LYS A 733 -9.99 122.48 -91.54
N GLN A 734 -10.13 122.61 -90.22
CA GLN A 734 -10.73 123.81 -89.62
C GLN A 734 -9.88 125.07 -89.86
N LYS A 735 -8.53 124.94 -89.82
CA LYS A 735 -7.64 126.08 -90.07
C LYS A 735 -7.81 126.65 -91.48
N ALA A 736 -7.92 125.79 -92.50
CA ALA A 736 -8.13 126.22 -93.88
C ALA A 736 -9.42 127.04 -94.07
N VAL A 737 -10.50 126.71 -93.34
CA VAL A 737 -11.76 127.46 -93.38
C VAL A 737 -11.63 128.85 -92.74
N PHE A 738 -10.88 128.96 -91.64
CA PHE A 738 -10.60 130.25 -90.99
C PHE A 738 -9.80 131.20 -91.89
N ASP A 739 -8.75 130.69 -92.55
CA ASP A 739 -7.94 131.48 -93.46
C ASP A 739 -8.76 131.99 -94.67
N GLN A 740 -9.68 131.17 -95.22
CA GLN A 740 -10.57 131.58 -96.32
C GLN A 740 -11.56 132.68 -95.95
N ALA A 741 -12.22 132.59 -94.78
CA ALA A 741 -13.22 133.57 -94.35
C ALA A 741 -12.60 134.98 -94.18
N LYS A 742 -11.36 135.02 -93.69
CA LYS A 742 -10.58 136.23 -93.42
C LYS A 742 -10.24 137.03 -94.69
N ASP A 743 -9.93 136.36 -95.80
CA ASP A 743 -9.67 137.02 -97.09
C ASP A 743 -10.95 137.51 -97.76
N LEU A 744 -12.07 136.80 -97.58
CA LEU A 744 -13.37 137.20 -98.13
C LEU A 744 -13.86 138.51 -97.49
N LEU A 745 -13.63 138.70 -96.19
CA LEU A 745 -13.89 139.97 -95.48
C LEU A 745 -13.12 141.15 -96.07
N LYS A 746 -11.81 141.03 -96.33
CA LYS A 746 -11.01 142.10 -96.97
C LYS A 746 -11.62 142.51 -98.31
N LYS A 747 -12.02 141.53 -99.12
CA LYS A 747 -12.46 141.74 -100.50
C LYS A 747 -13.73 142.58 -100.59
N GLU A 748 -14.69 142.38 -99.67
CA GLU A 748 -15.93 143.17 -99.64
C GLU A 748 -15.74 144.57 -99.04
N GLN A 749 -14.75 144.77 -98.16
CA GLN A 749 -14.40 146.10 -97.63
C GLN A 749 -13.89 147.03 -98.73
N SER A 750 -12.96 146.59 -99.58
CA SER A 750 -12.41 147.41 -100.67
C SER A 750 -13.45 147.84 -101.71
N LYS A 751 -14.48 147.02 -101.97
CA LYS A 751 -15.59 147.40 -102.87
C LYS A 751 -16.42 148.55 -102.32
N LEU A 752 -16.71 148.54 -101.01
CA LEU A 752 -17.57 149.54 -100.36
C LEU A 752 -17.01 150.96 -100.51
N GLN A 753 -15.69 151.09 -100.39
CA GLN A 753 -14.99 152.36 -100.49
C GLN A 753 -15.17 153.02 -101.87
N LYS A 754 -15.06 152.24 -102.95
CA LYS A 754 -15.14 152.76 -104.32
C LYS A 754 -16.53 153.29 -104.71
N VAL A 755 -17.60 152.64 -104.22
CA VAL A 755 -18.99 153.07 -104.51
C VAL A 755 -19.37 154.37 -103.79
N ALA A 756 -18.66 154.74 -102.71
CA ALA A 756 -18.87 156.00 -102.02
C ALA A 756 -18.34 157.22 -102.82
N GLU A 757 -17.30 157.03 -103.63
CA GLU A 757 -16.68 158.10 -104.44
C GLU A 757 -17.60 158.50 -105.61
N ASP A 758 -18.20 157.52 -106.28
CA ASP A 758 -19.17 157.74 -107.37
C ASP A 758 -20.40 158.56 -106.91
N GLU A 759 -20.86 158.39 -105.66
CA GLU A 759 -22.04 159.10 -105.14
C GLU A 759 -21.78 160.61 -105.03
N SER A 760 -20.57 160.96 -104.60
CA SER A 760 -20.13 162.36 -104.44
C SER A 760 -20.12 163.09 -105.78
N ASN A 761 -19.54 162.46 -106.81
CA ASN A 761 -19.37 163.05 -108.13
C ASN A 761 -20.72 163.30 -108.84
N ALA A 762 -21.66 162.36 -108.75
CA ALA A 762 -22.98 162.51 -109.39
C ALA A 762 -23.80 163.69 -108.81
N LYS A 763 -23.50 164.10 -107.57
CA LYS A 763 -24.23 165.15 -106.83
C LYS A 763 -23.91 166.55 -107.35
N GLN A 764 -22.63 166.83 -107.62
CA GLN A 764 -22.14 168.15 -108.05
C GLN A 764 -22.67 168.56 -109.44
N ASN A 765 -22.84 167.62 -110.37
CA ASN A 765 -23.34 167.91 -111.72
C ASN A 765 -24.78 168.45 -111.76
N VAL A 766 -25.63 168.10 -110.78
CA VAL A 766 -27.01 168.61 -110.70
C VAL A 766 -27.02 170.10 -110.32
N GLU A 767 -26.17 170.48 -109.35
CA GLU A 767 -26.12 171.86 -108.82
C GLU A 767 -25.60 172.86 -109.87
N MET A 768 -24.72 172.42 -110.78
CA MET A 768 -24.14 173.27 -111.82
C MET A 768 -25.19 173.75 -112.84
N MET A 769 -26.09 172.88 -113.31
CA MET A 769 -27.09 173.27 -114.31
C MET A 769 -28.23 174.11 -113.74
N GLN A 770 -28.61 173.90 -112.47
CA GLN A 770 -29.56 174.77 -111.77
C GLN A 770 -29.03 176.20 -111.51
N LYS A 771 -27.79 176.50 -111.91
CA LYS A 771 -27.19 177.83 -111.78
C LYS A 771 -27.34 178.68 -113.04
N MET A 772 -27.31 178.08 -114.23
CA MET A 772 -27.45 178.82 -115.50
C MET A 772 -28.85 179.41 -115.67
N GLN A 773 -29.89 178.68 -115.25
CA GLN A 773 -31.30 179.10 -115.40
C GLN A 773 -31.69 180.30 -114.52
N ARG A 774 -30.93 180.59 -113.45
CA ARG A 774 -31.25 181.64 -112.45
C ARG A 774 -30.56 182.99 -112.67
N VAL A 775 -29.86 183.18 -113.79
CA VAL A 775 -29.22 184.46 -114.14
C VAL A 775 -30.10 185.35 -115.02
N ALA A 776 -31.15 184.79 -115.64
CA ALA A 776 -31.97 185.49 -116.63
C ALA A 776 -33.03 186.46 -116.04
N GLU A 777 -33.57 186.18 -114.85
CA GLU A 777 -34.80 186.83 -114.37
C GLU A 777 -34.61 187.79 -113.18
N GLU A 778 -33.66 187.54 -112.26
CA GLU A 778 -33.56 188.33 -111.01
C GLU A 778 -32.18 188.98 -110.78
N GLN A 779 -31.83 189.96 -111.62
CA GLN A 779 -31.08 191.12 -111.13
C GLN A 779 -31.98 192.02 -110.25
N LYS A 780 -32.53 191.47 -109.16
CA LYS A 780 -33.18 192.28 -108.11
C LYS A 780 -33.10 191.69 -106.69
N GLU A 781 -31.88 191.77 -106.14
CA GLU A 781 -31.60 191.95 -104.69
C GLU A 781 -31.82 190.74 -103.72
N ILE A 782 -31.22 190.65 -102.51
CA ILE A 782 -29.79 190.78 -102.09
C ILE A 782 -29.52 190.23 -100.64
N LYS A 783 -28.34 189.60 -100.37
CA LYS A 783 -27.59 189.42 -99.06
C LYS A 783 -27.96 188.40 -97.90
N GLN A 784 -26.88 187.87 -97.24
CA GLN A 784 -26.68 187.42 -95.78
C GLN A 784 -27.28 186.05 -95.26
N ASN A 785 -26.86 185.30 -94.18
CA ASN A 785 -25.69 185.25 -93.19
C ASN A 785 -25.51 183.86 -92.40
N SER A 786 -24.75 183.74 -91.25
CA SER A 786 -23.95 182.58 -90.63
C SER A 786 -24.23 181.95 -89.17
N HIS A 787 -23.59 180.80 -88.71
CA HIS A 787 -23.27 180.18 -87.31
C HIS A 787 -24.00 178.84 -86.74
N LYS A 788 -23.70 177.99 -85.66
CA LYS A 788 -22.70 177.78 -84.49
C LYS A 788 -22.32 176.30 -83.92
N MET A 789 -22.46 175.86 -82.61
CA MET A 789 -21.68 174.73 -81.85
C MET A 789 -22.30 173.93 -80.58
N VAL A 790 -21.74 172.75 -80.02
CA VAL A 790 -21.82 172.02 -78.61
C VAL A 790 -21.47 170.43 -78.60
N ASN A 791 -21.24 169.42 -77.62
CA ASN A 791 -20.71 169.00 -76.22
C ASN A 791 -20.70 167.37 -76.01
N VAL A 792 -20.43 166.45 -74.98
CA VAL A 792 -19.73 166.07 -73.62
C VAL A 792 -20.07 164.52 -73.19
N LYS A 793 -19.67 163.54 -72.25
CA LYS A 793 -18.87 163.07 -70.97
C LYS A 793 -18.71 161.44 -70.83
N GLN A 794 -18.34 160.51 -69.84
CA GLN A 794 -17.77 160.29 -68.41
C GLN A 794 -16.97 158.89 -68.01
N GLN A 795 -17.23 158.02 -66.95
CA GLN A 795 -16.23 157.06 -66.18
C GLN A 795 -16.67 155.71 -65.36
N ASN A 796 -15.76 154.75 -64.87
CA ASN A 796 -15.71 153.70 -63.69
C ASN A 796 -15.37 152.13 -63.91
N LYS A 797 -15.09 151.07 -63.01
CA LYS A 797 -14.33 150.75 -61.68
C LYS A 797 -14.35 149.22 -61.05
N GLU A 798 -13.29 148.63 -60.37
CA GLU A 798 -13.16 147.58 -59.20
C GLU A 798 -12.54 146.06 -59.12
N LYS A 799 -12.73 145.16 -58.06
CA LYS A 799 -11.69 144.22 -57.33
C LYS A 799 -12.12 142.83 -56.60
N ILE A 800 -11.24 141.80 -56.18
CA ILE A 800 -11.32 140.74 -55.00
C ILE A 800 -10.37 139.40 -54.97
N LYS A 801 -10.40 138.43 -53.96
CA LYS A 801 -9.41 137.30 -53.54
C LYS A 801 -9.96 136.09 -52.62
N MET A 802 -9.46 134.80 -52.59
CA MET A 802 -9.36 133.75 -51.43
C MET A 802 -9.06 132.20 -51.73
N GLN A 803 -9.16 131.19 -50.77
CA GLN A 803 -8.19 130.01 -50.59
C GLN A 803 -8.54 128.44 -50.39
N PRO A 804 -8.66 127.72 -49.20
CA PRO A 804 -7.95 126.39 -48.89
C PRO A 804 -8.64 125.10 -48.20
N ILE A 805 -7.85 124.01 -47.90
CA ILE A 805 -7.95 122.74 -47.01
C ILE A 805 -8.74 121.41 -47.46
N THR A 806 -8.66 120.12 -46.95
CA THR A 806 -8.34 119.42 -45.63
C THR A 806 -7.73 117.92 -45.62
N GLN A 807 -8.33 116.83 -45.01
CA GLN A 807 -7.74 115.47 -44.60
C GLN A 807 -8.78 114.30 -44.30
N ALA A 808 -8.40 112.98 -44.08
CA ALA A 808 -8.76 112.10 -42.88
C ALA A 808 -8.80 110.50 -42.94
N LYS A 809 -8.07 109.80 -42.00
CA LYS A 809 -8.41 108.81 -40.88
C LYS A 809 -9.48 107.66 -41.01
N LYS A 810 -9.54 106.51 -40.25
CA LYS A 810 -8.63 105.59 -39.45
C LYS A 810 -9.38 104.39 -38.71
N VAL A 811 -8.77 103.18 -38.53
CA VAL A 811 -9.01 102.09 -37.47
C VAL A 811 -10.20 101.08 -37.69
N ASN A 812 -10.43 99.86 -37.09
CA ASN A 812 -10.08 99.14 -35.81
C ASN A 812 -9.46 97.68 -35.99
N THR A 813 -9.66 96.50 -35.30
CA THR A 813 -10.59 95.91 -34.26
C THR A 813 -9.94 94.79 -33.33
N ARG A 814 -10.58 93.62 -33.00
CA ARG A 814 -10.30 92.63 -31.87
C ARG A 814 -11.06 91.26 -32.01
N VAL A 815 -10.87 90.10 -31.30
CA VAL A 815 -9.70 89.25 -30.86
C VAL A 815 -9.94 87.73 -31.22
N ILE A 816 -10.10 86.62 -30.44
CA ILE A 816 -10.28 86.19 -28.99
C ILE A 816 -9.65 84.74 -28.76
N ALA A 817 -9.58 84.19 -27.52
CA ALA A 817 -9.02 82.85 -27.09
C ALA A 817 -10.12 81.73 -26.85
N LEU A 818 -9.96 80.48 -26.32
CA LEU A 818 -9.06 79.73 -25.38
C LEU A 818 -8.81 78.25 -25.88
N ALA A 819 -8.50 77.12 -25.18
CA ALA A 819 -8.56 76.59 -23.78
C ALA A 819 -7.54 75.41 -23.48
N GLN A 820 -7.80 74.50 -22.51
CA GLN A 820 -6.94 73.40 -21.93
C GLN A 820 -7.75 72.09 -21.64
N ASP A 821 -7.29 70.91 -21.15
CA ASP A 821 -6.07 70.33 -20.47
C ASP A 821 -5.84 68.83 -20.95
N HIS A 822 -4.89 67.91 -20.63
CA HIS A 822 -4.03 67.44 -19.48
C HIS A 822 -4.74 66.40 -18.54
N VAL A 823 -4.16 65.38 -17.83
CA VAL A 823 -2.80 64.79 -17.53
C VAL A 823 -3.00 63.33 -16.94
N LYS A 824 -2.12 62.31 -16.63
CA LYS A 824 -0.66 61.95 -16.52
C LYS A 824 -0.44 60.39 -16.63
N ARG A 825 0.81 59.87 -16.56
CA ARG A 825 1.29 58.44 -16.34
C ARG A 825 2.75 58.46 -15.72
N PRO A 826 3.64 57.42 -15.59
CA PRO A 826 3.60 55.92 -15.78
C PRO A 826 4.42 55.04 -14.72
N VAL A 827 4.80 53.77 -15.06
CA VAL A 827 6.03 52.97 -14.64
C VAL A 827 6.08 52.20 -13.26
N LEU A 828 7.02 51.26 -12.93
CA LEU A 828 7.52 49.95 -13.49
C LEU A 828 8.69 49.33 -12.62
N VAL A 829 8.94 47.99 -12.65
CA VAL A 829 10.14 47.17 -12.17
C VAL A 829 10.55 47.23 -10.66
N ILE A 830 11.41 46.38 -10.00
CA ILE A 830 12.42 45.29 -10.26
C ILE A 830 12.19 44.17 -9.16
N LYS A 831 12.16 42.82 -9.37
CA LYS A 831 13.22 41.74 -9.40
C LYS A 831 14.25 41.70 -8.22
N PRO A 832 14.92 40.56 -7.84
CA PRO A 832 15.24 39.28 -8.53
C PRO A 832 14.53 38.01 -7.93
N GLN A 833 14.55 36.76 -8.44
CA GLN A 833 15.58 35.86 -9.07
C GLN A 833 16.55 35.24 -8.01
N LEU A 834 16.90 33.94 -7.97
CA LEU A 834 16.99 32.83 -8.95
C LEU A 834 16.20 31.58 -8.48
N ASP A 835 15.61 30.71 -9.33
CA ASP A 835 16.19 29.81 -10.36
C ASP A 835 17.20 28.79 -9.75
N HIS A 836 17.28 27.49 -10.06
CA HIS A 836 16.71 26.59 -11.10
C HIS A 836 15.97 25.35 -10.44
N GLU A 837 15.71 24.13 -10.97
CA GLU A 837 15.68 23.46 -12.31
C GLU A 837 14.86 22.13 -12.32
N SER A 838 14.68 21.55 -13.53
CA SER A 838 14.65 20.10 -13.89
C SER A 838 13.31 19.35 -14.03
N LYS A 839 13.34 18.28 -14.84
CA LYS A 839 12.20 17.60 -15.50
C LYS A 839 12.04 16.14 -15.04
N ALA A 840 10.81 15.63 -15.07
CA ALA A 840 10.46 14.24 -15.34
C ALA A 840 9.24 14.28 -16.29
N SER A 841 9.37 13.93 -17.58
CA SER A 841 9.36 12.58 -18.16
C SER A 841 8.01 11.86 -17.98
N ASN A 842 7.22 11.83 -19.06
CA ASN A 842 6.13 10.87 -19.19
C ASN A 842 6.71 9.46 -19.29
N ASP A 843 6.11 8.48 -18.61
CA ASP A 843 6.26 7.07 -18.96
C ASP A 843 5.03 6.26 -18.50
N ALA A 844 4.91 5.05 -19.05
CA ALA A 844 4.08 3.89 -18.70
C ALA A 844 2.86 4.06 -17.76
N GLY A 845 1.71 3.54 -18.21
CA GLY A 845 0.62 3.19 -17.30
C GLY A 845 0.92 1.88 -16.54
N GLU A 846 1.22 1.97 -15.25
CA GLU A 846 1.30 0.82 -14.34
C GLU A 846 0.71 1.12 -12.93
N GLU A 847 -0.42 1.83 -12.88
CA GLU A 847 -1.10 2.23 -11.65
C GLU A 847 -2.11 1.20 -11.11
N ASP A 848 -1.64 0.03 -10.64
CA ASP A 848 -2.36 -0.73 -9.59
C ASP A 848 -1.47 -1.64 -8.70
N ASN A 849 -0.15 -1.41 -8.72
CA ASN A 849 0.83 -2.28 -8.03
C ASN A 849 1.12 -1.86 -6.56
N ARG A 850 0.18 -1.12 -5.93
CA ARG A 850 0.38 -0.41 -4.64
C ARG A 850 -0.04 -1.20 -3.39
N ILE A 851 -0.42 -2.47 -3.51
CA ILE A 851 -0.87 -3.31 -2.37
C ILE A 851 -0.02 -4.58 -2.26
N VAL A 852 0.31 -4.98 -1.03
CA VAL A 852 1.02 -6.22 -0.69
C VAL A 852 0.24 -7.06 0.32
N TYR A 853 0.08 -8.35 0.00
CA TYR A 853 -0.48 -9.36 0.89
C TYR A 853 0.63 -10.06 1.69
N LEU A 854 0.50 -10.07 3.02
CA LEU A 854 1.29 -10.91 3.92
C LEU A 854 0.64 -12.30 3.99
N PRO A 855 1.24 -13.36 3.41
CA PRO A 855 0.69 -14.70 3.48
C PRO A 855 0.73 -15.26 4.91
N ILE A 856 -0.26 -16.08 5.27
CA ILE A 856 -0.28 -16.83 6.53
C ILE A 856 1.05 -17.57 6.74
N VAL A 857 1.73 -17.30 7.85
CA VAL A 857 2.90 -18.06 8.28
C VAL A 857 2.45 -19.24 9.14
N ASN A 858 3.00 -20.43 8.87
CA ASN A 858 2.76 -21.67 9.63
C ASN A 858 1.27 -22.03 9.88
N ASN A 859 0.40 -21.75 8.91
CA ASN A 859 -1.05 -21.98 8.96
C ASN A 859 -1.78 -21.35 10.17
N ASN A 860 -1.29 -20.22 10.69
CA ASN A 860 -1.92 -19.53 11.82
C ASN A 860 -2.01 -18.00 11.56
N CYS A 861 -3.22 -17.50 11.30
CA CYS A 861 -3.50 -16.08 11.04
C CYS A 861 -3.17 -15.15 12.24
N ASN A 862 -3.10 -15.69 13.45
CA ASN A 862 -2.70 -14.92 14.64
C ASN A 862 -1.17 -14.80 14.79
N TRP A 863 -0.38 -15.38 13.87
CA TRP A 863 1.07 -15.20 13.83
C TRP A 863 1.45 -13.94 13.07
N THR A 864 2.55 -13.34 13.50
CA THR A 864 3.09 -12.12 12.92
C THR A 864 4.34 -12.39 12.08
N ALA A 865 4.44 -11.74 10.93
CA ALA A 865 5.70 -11.60 10.21
C ALA A 865 6.65 -10.63 10.96
N ASP A 866 7.93 -10.74 10.63
CA ASP A 866 8.97 -9.83 11.11
C ASP A 866 8.76 -8.42 10.53
N SER A 867 8.92 -7.40 11.36
CA SER A 867 8.96 -6.01 10.91
C SER A 867 10.33 -5.39 11.15
N TYR A 868 10.62 -4.34 10.39
CA TYR A 868 11.92 -3.71 10.34
C TYR A 868 11.78 -2.18 10.43
N ASN A 869 12.74 -1.52 11.07
CA ASN A 869 12.85 -0.06 11.05
C ASN A 869 13.47 0.44 9.72
N ASP A 870 13.57 1.77 9.54
CA ASP A 870 14.11 2.34 8.29
C ASP A 870 15.63 2.12 8.10
N GLN A 871 16.35 1.62 9.11
CA GLN A 871 17.72 1.12 8.99
C GLN A 871 17.80 -0.40 8.69
N GLY A 872 16.66 -1.09 8.60
CA GLY A 872 16.59 -2.54 8.33
C GLY A 872 16.95 -3.41 9.53
N GLN A 873 16.94 -2.85 10.75
CA GLN A 873 17.02 -3.64 11.98
C GLN A 873 15.62 -4.18 12.30
N LYS A 874 15.54 -5.43 12.75
CA LYS A 874 14.28 -6.07 13.15
C LYS A 874 13.71 -5.38 14.40
N ASP A 875 12.46 -4.93 14.32
CA ASP A 875 11.72 -4.31 15.42
C ASP A 875 11.00 -5.39 16.26
N ALA A 876 10.59 -5.04 17.48
CA ALA A 876 9.79 -5.88 18.37
C ALA A 876 8.29 -5.89 18.01
N VAL A 877 7.85 -5.01 17.11
CA VAL A 877 6.48 -4.97 16.59
C VAL A 877 6.29 -6.08 15.56
N GLY A 878 5.37 -7.01 15.83
CA GLY A 878 4.94 -8.02 14.86
C GLY A 878 3.78 -7.53 13.98
N ILE A 879 3.81 -7.83 12.69
CA ILE A 879 2.73 -7.52 11.74
C ILE A 879 1.91 -8.79 11.48
N PHE A 880 0.62 -8.80 11.76
CA PHE A 880 -0.23 -9.98 11.57
C PHE A 880 -0.22 -10.49 10.13
N THR A 881 -0.18 -11.81 9.97
CA THR A 881 -0.26 -12.46 8.66
C THR A 881 -1.72 -12.66 8.22
N ASP A 882 -1.94 -12.95 6.94
CA ASP A 882 -3.25 -12.90 6.24
C ASP A 882 -3.82 -11.49 6.04
N SER A 883 -2.95 -10.48 5.87
CA SER A 883 -3.29 -9.06 5.84
C SER A 883 -2.85 -8.37 4.54
N TYR A 884 -3.53 -7.26 4.15
CA TYR A 884 -3.32 -6.57 2.88
C TYR A 884 -2.94 -5.09 3.11
N TRP A 885 -1.66 -4.76 2.91
CA TRP A 885 -1.14 -3.43 3.23
C TRP A 885 -0.92 -2.59 1.98
N GLN A 886 -1.22 -1.29 2.08
CA GLN A 886 -0.80 -0.32 1.07
C GLN A 886 0.70 -0.02 1.20
N ILE A 887 1.41 -0.01 0.07
CA ILE A 887 2.81 0.43 0.01
C ILE A 887 2.86 1.96 0.17
N LEU A 888 3.39 2.42 1.30
CA LEU A 888 3.59 3.85 1.61
C LEU A 888 4.96 4.37 1.16
N ASP A 889 5.92 3.47 0.90
CA ASP A 889 7.27 3.75 0.36
C ASP A 889 7.97 2.42 -0.02
N GLN A 890 9.03 2.48 -0.83
CA GLN A 890 9.90 1.34 -1.16
C GLN A 890 11.38 1.71 -1.04
N LYS A 891 12.13 0.99 -0.19
CA LYS A 891 13.55 1.24 0.08
C LYS A 891 14.37 -0.03 -0.15
N LYS A 892 15.66 0.12 -0.47
CA LYS A 892 16.61 -0.98 -0.56
C LYS A 892 17.55 -0.92 0.64
N ILE A 893 17.61 -1.98 1.44
CA ILE A 893 18.43 -2.05 2.65
C ILE A 893 19.21 -3.37 2.63
N ASN A 894 20.53 -3.29 2.84
CA ASN A 894 21.44 -4.45 2.82
C ASN A 894 21.25 -5.39 1.60
N GLY A 895 20.99 -4.80 0.43
CA GLY A 895 20.79 -5.51 -0.84
C GLY A 895 19.35 -6.01 -1.11
N LYS A 896 18.52 -6.20 -0.07
CA LYS A 896 17.10 -6.58 -0.17
C LYS A 896 16.20 -5.37 -0.36
N TYR A 897 15.04 -5.57 -0.98
CA TYR A 897 13.98 -4.55 -1.01
C TYR A 897 13.06 -4.69 0.21
N PHE A 898 12.54 -3.56 0.66
CA PHE A 898 11.57 -3.45 1.74
C PHE A 898 10.44 -2.49 1.33
N TYR A 899 9.22 -2.80 1.72
CA TYR A 899 8.06 -1.93 1.56
C TYR A 899 7.67 -1.35 2.91
N ARG A 900 7.40 -0.04 2.97
CA ARG A 900 6.87 0.62 4.17
C ARG A 900 5.35 0.49 4.16
N ILE A 901 4.77 0.04 5.26
CA ILE A 901 3.33 -0.25 5.37
C ILE A 901 2.63 0.57 6.48
N LEU A 902 3.38 1.04 7.48
CA LEU A 902 2.97 2.04 8.46
C LEU A 902 4.11 3.05 8.64
N ALA A 903 3.87 4.15 9.36
CA ALA A 903 4.76 5.32 9.44
C ALA A 903 6.27 4.99 9.53
N ASN A 904 6.65 4.08 10.43
CA ASN A 904 8.03 3.63 10.66
C ASN A 904 8.24 2.12 10.41
N VAL A 905 7.22 1.40 9.91
CA VAL A 905 7.21 -0.08 9.85
C VAL A 905 7.41 -0.57 8.43
N TRP A 906 8.45 -1.38 8.23
CA TRP A 906 8.83 -1.96 6.95
C TRP A 906 8.74 -3.50 6.97
N VAL A 907 8.42 -4.10 5.82
CA VAL A 907 8.40 -5.56 5.56
C VAL A 907 9.37 -5.93 4.46
N SER A 908 9.94 -7.13 4.49
CA SER A 908 10.79 -7.57 3.39
C SER A 908 9.95 -7.82 2.14
N ALA A 909 10.46 -7.39 0.98
CA ALA A 909 9.80 -7.66 -0.30
C ALA A 909 9.76 -9.16 -0.65
N ASP A 910 10.63 -9.96 -0.02
CA ASP A 910 10.68 -11.42 -0.19
C ASP A 910 9.57 -12.15 0.63
N GLU A 911 8.98 -11.47 1.62
CA GLU A 911 8.01 -12.04 2.58
C GLU A 911 6.56 -11.77 2.15
N VAL A 912 6.32 -11.00 1.08
CA VAL A 912 4.99 -10.50 0.69
C VAL A 912 4.69 -10.72 -0.79
N LYS A 913 3.39 -10.78 -1.14
CA LYS A 913 2.93 -10.92 -2.53
C LYS A 913 2.29 -9.60 -2.99
N LYS A 914 2.79 -9.00 -4.08
CA LYS A 914 2.08 -7.86 -4.71
C LYS A 914 0.72 -8.31 -5.25
N VAL A 915 -0.29 -7.45 -5.12
CA VAL A 915 -1.65 -7.67 -5.62
C VAL A 915 -2.01 -6.52 -6.54
N ALA A 916 -2.51 -6.83 -7.73
CA ALA A 916 -2.65 -5.88 -8.85
C ALA A 916 -4.10 -5.43 -9.13
N SER A 917 -4.97 -5.52 -8.11
CA SER A 917 -6.29 -4.87 -7.99
C SER A 917 -7.08 -5.47 -6.82
N LEU A 918 -7.89 -4.66 -6.14
CA LEU A 918 -8.88 -5.14 -5.16
C LEU A 918 -10.16 -5.58 -5.87
N SER A 919 -10.35 -6.90 -6.03
CA SER A 919 -11.62 -7.46 -6.50
C SER A 919 -12.77 -7.16 -5.53
N SER A 920 -14.03 -7.24 -5.98
CA SER A 920 -15.23 -6.98 -5.17
C SER A 920 -15.47 -7.93 -3.98
N LYS A 921 -14.54 -8.86 -3.70
CA LYS A 921 -14.53 -9.73 -2.51
C LYS A 921 -13.94 -9.09 -1.24
N PHE A 922 -13.35 -7.89 -1.32
CA PHE A 922 -12.68 -7.26 -0.17
C PHE A 922 -13.58 -6.36 0.69
N ASN A 923 -14.86 -6.23 0.34
CA ASN A 923 -15.86 -5.47 1.11
C ASN A 923 -16.53 -6.31 2.23
N ASP A 924 -16.20 -7.58 2.36
CA ASP A 924 -16.68 -8.43 3.45
C ASP A 924 -15.95 -8.09 4.76
N GLU A 925 -16.62 -8.26 5.90
CA GLU A 925 -16.03 -7.98 7.21
C GLU A 925 -15.22 -9.18 7.71
N HIS A 926 -13.92 -8.98 7.93
CA HIS A 926 -13.03 -10.00 8.50
C HIS A 926 -12.89 -9.81 10.01
N GLN A 927 -13.36 -10.79 10.80
CA GLN A 927 -13.22 -10.76 12.25
C GLN A 927 -11.73 -10.76 12.65
N PHE A 928 -11.33 -9.80 13.49
CA PHE A 928 -9.94 -9.59 13.88
C PHE A 928 -9.91 -9.09 15.33
N LEU A 929 -9.26 -9.85 16.22
CA LEU A 929 -9.20 -9.56 17.65
C LEU A 929 -7.77 -9.21 18.06
N GLY A 930 -7.60 -8.02 18.62
CA GLY A 930 -6.30 -7.54 19.11
C GLY A 930 -6.41 -6.12 19.66
N ILE A 931 -5.29 -5.51 20.03
CA ILE A 931 -5.25 -4.12 20.51
C ILE A 931 -4.46 -3.27 19.51
N VAL A 932 -4.93 -2.05 19.24
CA VAL A 932 -4.16 -1.01 18.52
C VAL A 932 -3.84 0.15 19.45
N GLN A 933 -2.65 0.74 19.30
CA GLN A 933 -2.36 2.08 19.78
C GLN A 933 -2.50 3.06 18.62
N LEU A 934 -3.23 4.15 18.83
CA LEU A 934 -3.41 5.22 17.84
C LEU A 934 -2.21 6.16 17.81
N ILE A 935 -1.98 6.79 16.66
CA ILE A 935 -0.99 7.85 16.47
C ILE A 935 -1.25 9.00 17.46
N ASN A 936 -0.19 9.62 17.99
CA ASN A 936 -0.24 10.55 19.12
C ASN A 936 0.13 12.01 18.79
N ASN A 937 0.35 12.35 17.52
CA ASN A 937 0.70 13.71 17.05
C ASN A 937 -0.41 14.37 16.22
N LEU A 938 -1.66 13.92 16.41
CA LEU A 938 -2.87 14.52 15.85
C LEU A 938 -3.70 15.09 17.00
N ASP A 939 -4.60 16.05 16.71
CA ASP A 939 -5.53 16.58 17.72
C ASP A 939 -6.74 15.67 17.92
N GLN A 940 -7.32 15.17 16.82
CA GLN A 940 -8.51 14.32 16.79
C GLN A 940 -8.45 13.33 15.62
N ILE A 941 -9.00 12.11 15.79
CA ILE A 941 -9.16 11.10 14.73
C ILE A 941 -10.66 10.85 14.50
N PRO A 942 -11.19 10.92 13.26
CA PRO A 942 -12.62 10.76 13.01
C PRO A 942 -13.07 9.29 13.12
N LEU A 943 -14.24 9.05 13.72
CA LEU A 943 -14.94 7.77 13.71
C LEU A 943 -15.94 7.71 12.55
N LEU A 944 -15.90 6.60 11.81
CA LEU A 944 -16.73 6.32 10.65
C LEU A 944 -17.73 5.19 10.93
N ASP A 945 -18.75 5.07 10.09
CA ASP A 945 -19.65 3.91 10.06
C ASP A 945 -19.20 2.82 9.08
N ALA A 946 -19.88 1.67 9.12
CA ALA A 946 -19.60 0.50 8.28
C ALA A 946 -19.74 0.75 6.76
N ASN A 947 -20.19 1.94 6.36
CA ASN A 947 -20.32 2.41 4.97
C ASN A 947 -19.40 3.62 4.67
N GLY A 948 -18.54 4.03 5.61
CA GLY A 948 -17.53 5.09 5.42
C GLY A 948 -17.96 6.48 5.88
N ASN A 949 -19.22 6.66 6.26
CA ASN A 949 -19.74 7.98 6.62
C ASN A 949 -19.18 8.44 7.97
N PHE A 950 -18.81 9.71 8.08
CA PHE A 950 -18.40 10.30 9.34
C PHE A 950 -19.57 10.33 10.35
N THR A 951 -19.28 10.02 11.61
CA THR A 951 -20.32 9.78 12.65
C THR A 951 -20.52 10.95 13.62
N ASP A 952 -20.02 12.14 13.27
CA ASP A 952 -19.94 13.34 14.12
C ASP A 952 -19.22 13.11 15.46
N LYS A 953 -18.32 12.12 15.49
CA LYS A 953 -17.56 11.72 16.67
C LYS A 953 -16.09 11.52 16.35
N PHE A 954 -15.25 11.89 17.31
CA PHE A 954 -13.81 11.73 17.24
C PHE A 954 -13.31 10.84 18.38
N ILE A 955 -12.21 10.12 18.12
CA ILE A 955 -11.47 9.32 19.08
C ILE A 955 -10.16 10.05 19.43
N LYS A 956 -9.74 9.98 20.70
CA LYS A 956 -8.58 10.74 21.18
C LYS A 956 -7.26 10.12 20.67
N PRO A 957 -6.38 10.87 20.00
CA PRO A 957 -5.07 10.40 19.56
C PRO A 957 -4.21 9.89 20.73
N GLY A 958 -3.30 8.95 20.44
CA GLY A 958 -2.43 8.30 21.43
C GLY A 958 -3.11 7.30 22.38
N THR A 959 -4.42 7.07 22.27
CA THR A 959 -5.14 6.05 23.07
C THR A 959 -5.01 4.64 22.48
N SER A 960 -5.31 3.61 23.27
CA SER A 960 -5.31 2.21 22.84
C SER A 960 -6.71 1.60 22.90
N TRP A 961 -7.07 0.79 21.89
CA TRP A 961 -8.43 0.25 21.70
C TRP A 961 -8.39 -1.21 21.25
N LYS A 962 -9.40 -1.99 21.66
CA LYS A 962 -9.61 -3.34 21.14
C LYS A 962 -10.22 -3.26 19.74
N VAL A 963 -9.66 -4.01 18.80
CA VAL A 963 -10.21 -4.22 17.46
C VAL A 963 -11.12 -5.45 17.48
N TRP A 964 -12.19 -5.40 16.69
CA TRP A 964 -13.17 -6.47 16.51
C TRP A 964 -13.18 -7.04 15.07
N ALA A 965 -12.87 -6.20 14.09
CA ALA A 965 -12.81 -6.55 12.68
C ALA A 965 -11.98 -5.59 11.84
N ILE A 966 -11.63 -6.02 10.63
CA ILE A 966 -11.02 -5.23 9.56
C ILE A 966 -11.89 -5.37 8.29
N LYS A 967 -12.05 -4.28 7.53
CA LYS A 967 -12.86 -4.22 6.30
C LYS A 967 -12.34 -3.11 5.38
N TRP A 968 -12.43 -3.28 4.07
CA TRP A 968 -12.20 -2.18 3.12
C TRP A 968 -13.45 -1.32 2.95
N ILE A 969 -13.28 0.00 3.07
CA ILE A 969 -14.34 0.99 2.90
C ILE A 969 -13.73 2.18 2.15
N ASP A 970 -14.36 2.60 1.04
CA ASP A 970 -13.92 3.72 0.18
C ASP A 970 -12.42 3.71 -0.17
N GLY A 971 -11.89 2.53 -0.53
CA GLY A 971 -10.49 2.35 -0.92
C GLY A 971 -9.49 2.50 0.23
N GLN A 972 -9.95 2.47 1.48
CA GLN A 972 -9.10 2.47 2.67
C GLN A 972 -9.43 1.25 3.55
N GLU A 973 -8.38 0.62 4.08
CA GLU A 973 -8.55 -0.40 5.12
C GLU A 973 -8.97 0.28 6.44
N MET A 974 -10.09 -0.17 6.99
CA MET A 974 -10.70 0.33 8.23
C MET A 974 -10.71 -0.76 9.29
N ILE A 975 -10.52 -0.36 10.55
CA ILE A 975 -10.59 -1.24 11.71
C ILE A 975 -11.77 -0.85 12.61
N ARG A 976 -12.55 -1.84 13.06
CA ARG A 976 -13.72 -1.65 13.93
C ARG A 976 -13.30 -1.71 15.39
N LEU A 977 -13.48 -0.60 16.12
CA LEU A 977 -13.10 -0.44 17.53
C LEU A 977 -14.27 -0.69 18.50
N GLY A 978 -15.43 -1.07 17.99
CA GLY A 978 -16.64 -1.33 18.78
C GLY A 978 -17.84 -1.63 17.89
N THR A 979 -18.85 -0.77 17.95
CA THR A 979 -20.08 -0.87 17.12
C THR A 979 -19.84 -0.55 15.64
N GLU A 980 -20.86 -0.77 14.80
CA GLU A 980 -20.89 -0.39 13.38
C GLU A 980 -20.73 1.11 13.07
N LYS A 981 -20.62 1.95 14.12
CA LYS A 981 -20.36 3.39 14.02
C LYS A 981 -19.03 3.79 14.68
N GLN A 982 -18.09 2.85 14.78
CA GLN A 982 -16.79 3.02 15.42
C GLN A 982 -15.65 2.43 14.58
N TRP A 983 -15.65 2.71 13.28
CA TRP A 983 -14.57 2.39 12.37
C TRP A 983 -13.55 3.53 12.32
N ILE A 984 -12.26 3.23 12.18
CA ILE A 984 -11.22 4.21 11.82
C ILE A 984 -10.32 3.65 10.72
N SER A 985 -9.73 4.51 9.89
CA SER A 985 -8.73 4.08 8.91
C SER A 985 -7.43 3.63 9.59
N ILE A 986 -6.86 2.52 9.11
CA ILE A 986 -5.63 1.93 9.67
C ILE A 986 -4.43 2.89 9.63
N LYS A 987 -4.45 3.92 8.77
CA LYS A 987 -3.45 5.01 8.73
C LYS A 987 -3.31 5.79 10.04
N TYR A 988 -4.27 5.68 10.95
CA TYR A 988 -4.25 6.28 12.28
C TYR A 988 -3.71 5.33 13.38
N VAL A 989 -3.35 4.10 13.04
CA VAL A 989 -2.68 3.14 13.93
C VAL A 989 -1.18 3.39 13.93
N LYS A 990 -0.61 3.49 15.13
CA LYS A 990 0.84 3.62 15.36
C LYS A 990 1.51 2.25 15.48
N THR A 991 0.87 1.33 16.20
CA THR A 991 1.31 -0.06 16.35
C THR A 991 0.13 -0.93 16.74
N PHE A 992 0.20 -2.20 16.36
CA PHE A 992 -0.61 -3.25 16.99
C PHE A 992 0.09 -3.72 18.28
N ILE A 993 -0.71 -4.17 19.24
CA ILE A 993 -0.26 -4.74 20.51
C ILE A 993 -0.95 -6.11 20.63
N LYS A 994 -0.13 -7.13 20.86
CA LYS A 994 -0.59 -8.51 21.02
C LYS A 994 -1.33 -8.66 22.36
N GLU A 995 -2.55 -9.21 22.35
CA GLU A 995 -3.13 -9.84 23.54
C GLU A 995 -2.39 -11.17 23.77
N ASN A 996 -1.81 -11.35 24.96
CA ASN A 996 -0.97 -12.51 25.31
C ASN A 996 -1.77 -13.79 25.52
#